data_AF-A0A2M4BGL1-F1
#
_entry.id   AF-A0A2M4BGL1-F1
#
_cell.length_a   1.000
_cell.length_b   1.000
_cell.length_c   1.000
_cell.angle_alpha   90.00
_cell.angle_beta   90.00
_cell.angle_gamma   90.00
#
_symmetry.space_group_name_H-M   'P 1'
#
loop_
_entity.id
_entity.type
_entity.pdbx_description
1 polymer ?
#
loop_
_entity_poly.entity_id
_entity_poly.type
_entity_poly.pdbx_seq_one_letter_code
_entity_poly.pdbx_strand_id
1 'polypeptide(L)'
;ADFGSSEYWNSFFRKRGKQAFEWYGEYPELCGQLHKYIKAKDELLMVGCGNSKLSMDLYDVGFKKITNIDISPVVIKQMQDANRTARPEMTWCQMDATAMTFPDETFSVVLDKGTLDALFTDDSEPVLSTVRKYFSEIRRVLRTGGRYVCISLLQEHILREVVDHFPTNHFMLRIVRCPEAGTRQQNEDGSGSSLVVFAVVATKFKALPMRVLEVCLAGDQMERVQRAEELVAAIASAQKAAMVCNGLARGSIAGMAEVSIDLFHPNEKNVPRYTIHVLDQAPKRGSGKYAAFIVPQGRETEWLFATPAGRQKLQQSANFDRLAVVTLHRGQRYEDLETVKEELGESVKSLAPTGIQGTIPYLSIGAEVGRRETIHSGHSALSGDYVVEEVVGDNGRLLRRLIFLANQSVVQSEAALRMARVRGSRAPQKVVDPGHLACQHHLYMTIGVQLAMKLAATPPRPIAIVGLGGGGLCTFIRECLQQTNIRAIEIDEEIEQIAVKYFGLKLDERLRVVIDDGVRFLETEATRGTQYTALLFDVDSKDPTVGMSCPPAAFLEPDALANARKLVGTDGIFVLNLVCRNDGLRETTVSALKRTFRYVLSYKLEEDVNEVFYCTDNERLHDATSWQEHLREAADDVNKLAKKEKLTREPELIDLSDFVNALKI
;
A
#
# COMPACT_ATOMS: atom_id res chain seq x y z
N ALA A 1 -6.53 36.01 15.26
CA ALA A 1 -6.90 36.90 16.37
C ALA A 1 -5.78 36.83 17.39
N ASP A 2 -5.55 37.90 18.17
CA ASP A 2 -4.50 37.92 19.20
C ASP A 2 -4.99 37.21 20.47
N PHE A 3 -4.88 35.88 20.48
CA PHE A 3 -5.35 35.03 21.56
C PHE A 3 -4.47 35.09 22.83
N GLY A 4 -3.31 35.74 22.77
CA GLY A 4 -2.44 35.97 23.93
C GLY A 4 -2.82 37.21 24.75
N SER A 5 -3.66 38.11 24.22
CA SER A 5 -4.02 39.38 24.85
C SER A 5 -5.16 39.26 25.88
N SER A 6 -4.99 39.89 27.04
CA SER A 6 -6.06 40.06 28.04
C SER A 6 -7.26 40.85 27.51
N GLU A 7 -7.03 41.84 26.66
CA GLU A 7 -8.06 42.70 26.07
C GLU A 7 -8.98 41.90 25.14
N TYR A 8 -8.40 40.99 24.36
CA TYR A 8 -9.15 40.07 23.51
C TYR A 8 -10.14 39.23 24.33
N TRP A 9 -9.65 38.55 25.36
CA TRP A 9 -10.47 37.68 26.21
C TRP A 9 -11.50 38.45 27.02
N ASN A 10 -11.13 39.62 27.56
CA ASN A 10 -12.08 40.50 28.24
C ASN A 10 -13.25 40.90 27.32
N SER A 11 -12.97 41.22 26.05
CA SER A 11 -14.00 41.53 25.05
C SER A 11 -14.85 40.29 24.72
N PHE A 12 -14.22 39.14 24.52
CA PHE A 12 -14.88 37.87 24.24
C PHE A 12 -15.88 37.48 25.34
N PHE A 13 -15.45 37.46 26.60
CA PHE A 13 -16.31 37.05 27.72
C PHE A 13 -17.41 38.07 28.05
N ARG A 14 -17.19 39.38 27.80
CA ARG A 14 -18.25 40.38 27.91
C ARG A 14 -19.36 40.16 26.88
N LYS A 15 -18.98 39.85 25.62
CA LYS A 15 -19.95 39.61 24.53
C LYS A 15 -20.72 38.30 24.72
N ARG A 16 -20.06 37.26 25.21
CA ARG A 16 -20.66 35.92 25.37
C ARG A 16 -21.57 35.79 26.60
N GLY A 17 -21.32 36.55 27.66
CA GLY A 17 -22.12 36.50 28.88
C GLY A 17 -21.97 35.17 29.63
N LYS A 18 -23.09 34.56 30.07
CA LYS A 18 -23.09 33.35 30.92
C LYS A 18 -22.96 32.01 30.18
N GLN A 19 -22.97 32.03 28.84
CA GLN A 19 -22.91 30.79 28.06
C GLN A 19 -21.49 30.22 28.07
N ALA A 20 -21.33 28.99 28.57
CA ALA A 20 -20.05 28.29 28.58
C ALA A 20 -19.46 28.17 27.17
N PHE A 21 -18.13 28.19 27.08
CA PHE A 21 -17.38 27.93 25.86
C PHE A 21 -16.37 26.83 26.11
N GLU A 22 -16.31 25.84 25.22
CA GLU A 22 -15.53 24.64 25.44
C GLU A 22 -14.56 24.43 24.28
N TRP A 23 -13.26 24.41 24.60
CA TRP A 23 -12.22 23.96 23.71
C TRP A 23 -11.96 22.48 23.94
N TYR A 24 -11.80 21.72 22.86
CA TYR A 24 -11.28 20.34 22.85
C TYR A 24 -12.05 19.33 23.71
N GLY A 25 -13.38 19.50 23.81
CA GLY A 25 -14.28 18.58 24.52
C GLY A 25 -14.70 19.03 25.91
N GLU A 26 -15.76 18.42 26.43
CA GLU A 26 -16.26 18.59 27.78
C GLU A 26 -15.72 17.50 28.71
N TYR A 27 -16.11 17.53 29.97
CA TYR A 27 -15.70 16.51 30.94
C TYR A 27 -16.04 15.06 30.51
N PRO A 28 -17.25 14.73 29.99
CA PRO A 28 -17.59 13.35 29.62
C PRO A 28 -16.60 12.73 28.62
N GLU A 29 -16.15 13.49 27.61
CA GLU A 29 -15.24 12.99 26.57
C GLU A 29 -13.78 12.90 27.02
N LEU A 30 -13.43 13.59 28.11
CA LEU A 30 -12.06 13.68 28.61
C LEU A 30 -11.85 12.83 29.87
N CYS A 31 -12.91 12.53 30.63
CA CYS A 31 -12.82 11.91 31.95
C CYS A 31 -12.09 10.55 31.93
N GLY A 32 -12.28 9.74 30.89
CA GLY A 32 -11.61 8.45 30.72
C GLY A 32 -10.09 8.57 30.72
N GLN A 33 -9.54 9.63 30.11
CA GLN A 33 -8.10 9.91 30.13
C GLN A 33 -7.68 10.69 31.37
N LEU A 34 -8.44 11.72 31.77
CA LEU A 34 -8.11 12.54 32.94
C LEU A 34 -8.02 11.69 34.22
N HIS A 35 -8.93 10.74 34.44
CA HIS A 35 -8.93 9.91 35.65
C HIS A 35 -7.77 8.90 35.74
N LYS A 36 -7.10 8.60 34.63
CA LYS A 36 -5.84 7.84 34.65
C LYS A 36 -4.73 8.65 35.31
N TYR A 37 -4.72 9.98 35.09
CA TYR A 37 -3.64 10.88 35.48
C TYR A 37 -4.01 11.89 36.56
N ILE A 38 -5.23 11.93 37.06
CA ILE A 38 -5.65 12.85 38.13
C ILE A 38 -6.47 12.06 39.15
N LYS A 39 -6.24 12.28 40.44
CA LYS A 39 -6.92 11.62 41.56
C LYS A 39 -7.62 12.65 42.44
N ALA A 40 -8.71 12.26 43.10
CA ALA A 40 -9.52 13.18 43.94
C ALA A 40 -8.74 13.87 45.07
N LYS A 41 -7.65 13.26 45.54
CA LYS A 41 -6.77 13.80 46.59
C LYS A 41 -5.69 14.77 46.08
N ASP A 42 -5.56 14.91 44.77
CA ASP A 42 -4.58 15.80 44.16
C ASP A 42 -4.94 17.26 44.42
N GLU A 43 -3.91 18.06 44.64
CA GLU A 43 -3.97 19.52 44.62
C GLU A 43 -3.78 19.97 43.17
N LEU A 44 -4.87 20.45 42.56
CA LEU A 44 -5.00 20.71 41.14
C LEU A 44 -5.00 22.22 40.86
N LEU A 45 -4.15 22.63 39.91
CA LEU A 45 -4.17 23.95 39.31
C LEU A 45 -4.75 23.85 37.89
N MET A 46 -5.88 24.51 37.65
CA MET A 46 -6.45 24.71 36.32
C MET A 46 -5.95 26.05 35.76
N VAL A 47 -5.14 26.00 34.71
CA VAL A 47 -4.58 27.19 34.05
C VAL A 47 -5.44 27.61 32.86
N GLY A 48 -5.65 28.92 32.71
CA GLY A 48 -6.54 29.52 31.71
C GLY A 48 -7.94 28.91 31.76
N CYS A 49 -8.58 28.94 32.92
CA CYS A 49 -9.84 28.23 33.16
C CYS A 49 -11.00 28.72 32.27
N GLY A 50 -10.92 29.96 31.78
CA GLY A 50 -12.01 30.60 31.02
C GLY A 50 -13.34 30.47 31.75
N ASN A 51 -14.41 30.24 30.99
CA ASN A 51 -15.74 29.91 31.50
C ASN A 51 -16.12 28.44 31.25
N SER A 52 -15.12 27.56 31.13
CA SER A 52 -15.32 26.12 30.93
C SER A 52 -15.94 25.46 32.15
N LYS A 53 -16.75 24.43 31.92
CA LYS A 53 -17.33 23.57 32.96
C LYS A 53 -16.39 22.51 33.49
N LEU A 54 -15.25 22.27 32.85
CA LEU A 54 -14.39 21.13 33.18
C LEU A 54 -13.97 21.10 34.67
N SER A 55 -13.55 22.23 35.25
CA SER A 55 -13.16 22.26 36.67
C SER A 55 -14.35 22.12 37.63
N MET A 56 -15.54 22.55 37.21
CA MET A 56 -16.79 22.38 37.97
C MET A 56 -17.24 20.92 37.97
N ASP A 57 -17.20 20.27 36.80
CA ASP A 57 -17.59 18.87 36.66
C ASP A 57 -16.61 17.96 37.43
N LEU A 58 -15.30 18.25 37.37
CA LEU A 58 -14.29 17.58 38.20
C LEU A 58 -14.60 17.74 39.70
N TYR A 59 -14.98 18.94 40.13
CA TYR A 59 -15.36 19.17 41.53
C TYR A 59 -16.56 18.32 41.94
N ASP A 60 -17.58 18.24 41.08
CA ASP A 60 -18.83 17.55 41.35
C ASP A 60 -18.63 16.03 41.46
N VAL A 61 -17.65 15.47 40.75
CA VAL A 61 -17.27 14.04 40.86
C VAL A 61 -16.25 13.74 41.97
N GLY A 62 -15.84 14.75 42.76
CA GLY A 62 -15.13 14.55 44.03
C GLY A 62 -13.75 15.20 44.15
N PHE A 63 -13.27 15.94 43.14
CA PHE A 63 -11.98 16.63 43.20
C PHE A 63 -12.14 17.98 43.93
N LYS A 64 -11.89 18.01 45.25
CA LYS A 64 -12.22 19.20 46.07
C LYS A 64 -11.13 20.27 46.13
N LYS A 65 -9.87 19.92 45.87
CA LYS A 65 -8.72 20.85 45.94
C LYS A 65 -8.37 21.42 44.58
N ILE A 66 -9.23 22.31 44.06
CA ILE A 66 -9.06 22.93 42.74
C ILE A 66 -8.82 24.43 42.87
N THR A 67 -7.70 24.90 42.33
CA THR A 67 -7.39 26.32 42.12
C THR A 67 -7.47 26.62 40.63
N ASN A 68 -8.21 27.66 40.25
CA ASN A 68 -8.42 28.08 38.87
C ASN A 68 -7.78 29.45 38.65
N ILE A 69 -7.02 29.60 37.58
CA ILE A 69 -6.44 30.88 37.18
C ILE A 69 -6.79 31.26 35.75
N ASP A 70 -6.92 32.56 35.50
CA ASP A 70 -7.10 33.14 34.18
C ASP A 70 -6.57 34.58 34.16
N ILE A 71 -6.06 35.04 33.02
CA ILE A 71 -5.56 36.42 32.87
C ILE A 71 -6.69 37.45 32.88
N SER A 72 -7.92 37.03 32.51
CA SER A 72 -9.09 37.91 32.39
C SER A 72 -9.81 38.08 33.73
N PRO A 73 -9.82 39.28 34.33
CA PRO A 73 -10.56 39.54 35.57
C PRO A 73 -12.08 39.40 35.37
N VAL A 74 -12.57 39.59 34.13
CA VAL A 74 -13.99 39.46 33.80
C VAL A 74 -14.47 38.05 34.04
N VAL A 75 -13.75 37.05 33.50
CA VAL A 75 -14.16 35.65 33.59
C VAL A 75 -13.98 35.11 35.00
N ILE A 76 -12.91 35.50 35.69
CA ILE A 76 -12.70 35.13 37.09
C ILE A 76 -13.86 35.60 37.97
N LYS A 77 -14.31 36.85 37.83
CA LYS A 77 -15.47 37.35 38.58
C LYS A 77 -16.74 36.56 38.25
N GLN A 78 -16.98 36.28 36.96
CA GLN A 78 -18.14 35.47 36.54
C GLN A 78 -18.12 34.07 37.18
N MET A 79 -16.97 33.41 37.17
CA MET A 79 -16.83 32.06 37.71
C MET A 79 -16.90 32.03 39.24
N GLN A 80 -16.36 33.03 39.93
CA GLN A 80 -16.53 33.22 41.38
C GLN A 80 -18.01 33.35 41.74
N ASP A 81 -18.74 34.24 41.05
CA ASP A 81 -20.17 34.47 41.32
C ASP A 81 -21.01 33.22 41.02
N ALA A 82 -20.71 32.49 39.94
CA ALA A 82 -21.42 31.28 39.56
C ALA A 82 -21.20 30.10 40.54
N ASN A 83 -20.04 30.05 41.21
CA ASN A 83 -19.63 28.90 42.01
C ASN A 83 -19.64 29.13 43.53
N ARG A 84 -19.81 30.38 43.99
CA ARG A 84 -19.70 30.78 45.41
C ARG A 84 -20.47 29.87 46.37
N THR A 85 -21.70 29.48 46.03
CA THR A 85 -22.56 28.68 46.92
C THR A 85 -22.44 27.19 46.64
N ALA A 86 -22.36 26.78 45.36
CA ALA A 86 -22.39 25.38 44.98
C ALA A 86 -21.04 24.67 45.15
N ARG A 87 -19.92 25.38 44.97
CA ARG A 87 -18.55 24.84 44.98
C ARG A 87 -17.62 25.72 45.80
N PRO A 88 -17.90 25.91 47.10
CA PRO A 88 -17.22 26.91 47.94
C PRO A 88 -15.73 26.62 48.17
N GLU A 89 -15.28 25.37 48.00
CA GLU A 89 -13.87 25.00 48.18
C GLU A 89 -13.01 25.33 46.94
N MET A 90 -13.62 25.67 45.80
CA MET A 90 -12.88 26.07 44.61
C MET A 90 -12.30 27.48 44.76
N THR A 91 -11.02 27.62 44.46
CA THR A 91 -10.34 28.92 44.42
C THR A 91 -10.29 29.45 42.99
N TRP A 92 -10.52 30.75 42.82
CA TRP A 92 -10.53 31.43 41.51
C TRP A 92 -9.70 32.72 41.61
N CYS A 93 -8.60 32.80 40.87
CA CYS A 93 -7.65 33.92 40.94
C CYS A 93 -7.39 34.51 39.57
N GLN A 94 -7.42 35.84 39.46
CA GLN A 94 -6.84 36.53 38.30
C GLN A 94 -5.32 36.38 38.38
N MET A 95 -4.71 35.77 37.36
CA MET A 95 -3.27 35.55 37.34
C MET A 95 -2.77 35.31 35.91
N ASP A 96 -1.58 35.84 35.62
CA ASP A 96 -0.82 35.50 34.41
C ASP A 96 -0.09 34.17 34.64
N ALA A 97 -0.38 33.18 33.78
CA ALA A 97 0.20 31.86 33.88
C ALA A 97 1.72 31.83 33.59
N THR A 98 2.26 32.88 32.97
CA THR A 98 3.71 33.04 32.71
C THR A 98 4.47 33.65 33.90
N ALA A 99 3.77 34.10 34.93
CA ALA A 99 4.32 34.69 36.14
C ALA A 99 3.40 34.43 37.36
N MET A 100 3.31 33.16 37.78
CA MET A 100 2.44 32.74 38.87
C MET A 100 3.01 33.13 40.23
N THR A 101 2.16 33.56 41.16
CA THR A 101 2.58 33.98 42.51
C THR A 101 2.54 32.86 43.55
N PHE A 102 2.26 31.63 43.13
CA PHE A 102 2.25 30.46 44.02
C PHE A 102 3.67 30.06 44.44
N PRO A 103 3.85 29.45 45.62
CA PRO A 103 5.13 28.85 46.01
C PRO A 103 5.55 27.71 45.09
N ASP A 104 6.85 27.44 45.07
CA ASP A 104 7.43 26.29 44.37
C ASP A 104 6.84 24.98 44.91
N GLU A 105 6.68 23.99 44.02
CA GLU A 105 6.23 22.63 44.36
C GLU A 105 4.88 22.55 45.11
N THR A 106 4.01 23.54 44.93
CA THR A 106 2.67 23.59 45.54
C THR A 106 1.72 22.51 44.98
N PHE A 107 1.65 22.37 43.65
CA PHE A 107 0.61 21.57 43.01
C PHE A 107 1.09 20.17 42.65
N SER A 108 0.18 19.22 42.74
CA SER A 108 0.40 17.84 42.28
C SER A 108 -0.01 17.61 40.84
N VAL A 109 -0.94 18.43 40.33
CA VAL A 109 -1.42 18.40 38.95
C VAL A 109 -1.58 19.83 38.46
N VAL A 110 -1.04 20.11 37.28
CA VAL A 110 -1.40 21.30 36.49
C VAL A 110 -2.20 20.80 35.30
N LEU A 111 -3.46 21.23 35.19
CA LEU A 111 -4.37 20.88 34.10
C LEU A 111 -4.54 22.08 33.17
N ASP A 112 -4.25 21.87 31.90
CA ASP A 112 -4.36 22.85 30.83
C ASP A 112 -5.30 22.33 29.74
N LYS A 113 -6.26 23.15 29.32
CA LYS A 113 -7.13 22.85 28.19
C LYS A 113 -7.16 24.04 27.23
N GLY A 114 -6.27 24.02 26.25
CA GLY A 114 -6.14 25.04 25.21
C GLY A 114 -5.50 26.36 25.62
N THR A 115 -4.96 26.48 26.84
CA THR A 115 -4.18 27.67 27.23
C THR A 115 -2.85 27.67 26.50
N LEU A 116 -2.19 26.52 26.39
CA LEU A 116 -0.98 26.39 25.59
C LEU A 116 -1.22 26.77 24.12
N ASP A 117 -2.29 26.27 23.50
CA ASP A 117 -2.65 26.61 22.11
C ASP A 117 -2.96 28.11 21.93
N ALA A 118 -3.55 28.76 22.95
CA ALA A 118 -3.82 30.20 22.93
C ALA A 118 -2.53 31.05 23.06
N LEU A 119 -1.55 30.57 23.84
CA LEU A 119 -0.26 31.24 24.02
C LEU A 119 0.71 31.00 22.86
N PHE A 120 0.64 29.83 22.21
CA PHE A 120 1.62 29.39 21.22
C PHE A 120 1.07 29.51 19.78
N THR A 121 0.85 30.74 19.34
CA THR A 121 0.17 31.03 18.06
C THR A 121 1.03 30.79 16.81
N ASP A 122 2.34 30.95 16.92
CA ASP A 122 3.33 30.81 15.86
C ASP A 122 4.73 30.50 16.43
N ASP A 123 5.72 30.32 15.56
CA ASP A 123 7.09 29.98 15.87
C ASP A 123 8.02 31.20 16.01
N SER A 124 7.48 32.41 16.17
CA SER A 124 8.30 33.60 16.37
C SER A 124 8.97 33.62 17.75
N GLU A 125 10.18 34.18 17.83
CA GLU A 125 10.96 34.24 19.08
C GLU A 125 10.21 34.91 20.26
N PRO A 126 9.42 36.00 20.09
CA PRO A 126 8.64 36.56 21.18
C PRO A 126 7.61 35.59 21.77
N VAL A 127 6.94 34.81 20.91
CA VAL A 127 5.97 33.78 21.31
C VAL A 127 6.69 32.63 22.01
N LEU A 128 7.78 32.12 21.43
CA LEU A 128 8.61 31.08 22.04
C LEU A 128 9.13 31.48 23.43
N SER A 129 9.62 32.71 23.59
CA SER A 129 10.04 33.24 24.90
C SER A 129 8.90 33.22 25.92
N THR A 130 7.68 33.56 25.51
CA THR A 130 6.50 33.54 26.37
C THR A 130 6.12 32.11 26.78
N VAL A 131 6.13 31.17 25.83
CA VAL A 131 5.87 29.74 26.09
C VAL A 131 6.92 29.14 27.01
N ARG A 132 8.20 29.49 26.85
CA ARG A 132 9.28 29.01 27.74
C ARG A 132 9.14 29.54 29.16
N LYS A 133 8.65 30.78 29.34
CA LYS A 133 8.28 31.30 30.68
C LYS A 133 7.12 30.51 31.28
N TYR A 134 6.08 30.27 30.48
CA TYR A 134 4.94 29.45 30.89
C TYR A 134 5.35 28.04 31.35
N PHE A 135 6.17 27.33 30.56
CA PHE A 135 6.69 26.02 30.93
C PHE A 135 7.60 26.06 32.17
N SER A 136 8.38 27.13 32.33
CA SER A 136 9.20 27.34 33.54
C SER A 136 8.33 27.48 34.79
N GLU A 137 7.23 28.22 34.71
CA GLU A 137 6.26 28.34 35.81
C GLU A 137 5.55 27.02 36.11
N ILE A 138 5.10 26.28 35.08
CA ILE A 138 4.54 24.93 35.27
C ILE A 138 5.53 24.05 36.01
N ARG A 139 6.80 24.02 35.58
CA ARG A 139 7.85 23.24 36.23
C ARG A 139 8.07 23.67 37.68
N ARG A 140 8.05 24.97 37.96
CA ARG A 140 8.30 25.54 39.29
C ARG A 140 7.21 25.19 40.28
N VAL A 141 5.94 25.42 39.93
CA VAL A 141 4.80 25.21 40.84
C VAL A 141 4.43 23.73 41.01
N LEU A 142 4.84 22.86 40.08
CA LEU A 142 4.58 21.44 40.14
C LEU A 142 5.59 20.73 41.07
N ARG A 143 5.11 19.95 42.03
CA ARG A 143 5.96 19.15 42.91
C ARG A 143 6.67 18.03 42.15
N THR A 144 7.77 17.53 42.70
CA THR A 144 8.39 16.29 42.23
C THR A 144 7.39 15.12 42.27
N GLY A 145 7.24 14.39 41.15
CA GLY A 145 6.22 13.36 40.94
C GLY A 145 4.85 13.89 40.53
N GLY A 146 4.67 15.22 40.46
CA GLY A 146 3.48 15.84 39.88
C GLY A 146 3.44 15.71 38.36
N ARG A 147 2.28 15.96 37.77
CA ARG A 147 2.06 15.93 36.31
C ARG A 147 1.44 17.20 35.75
N TYR A 148 1.96 17.64 34.62
CA TYR A 148 1.28 18.55 33.72
C TYR A 148 0.44 17.72 32.74
N VAL A 149 -0.86 18.00 32.67
CA VAL A 149 -1.82 17.36 31.76
C VAL A 149 -2.39 18.44 30.86
N CYS A 150 -2.02 18.42 29.59
CA CYS A 150 -2.45 19.42 28.60
C CYS A 150 -3.31 18.79 27.52
N ILE A 151 -4.53 19.30 27.33
CA ILE A 151 -5.41 18.95 26.23
C ILE A 151 -5.22 19.98 25.11
N SER A 152 -4.78 19.52 23.94
CA SER A 152 -4.33 20.37 22.84
C SER A 152 -4.57 19.70 21.47
N LEU A 153 -4.59 20.51 20.39
CA LEU A 153 -4.50 19.98 19.01
C LEU A 153 -3.08 19.56 18.66
N LEU A 154 -2.10 20.02 19.45
CA LEU A 154 -0.70 19.66 19.38
C LEU A 154 -0.11 19.87 17.99
N GLN A 155 -0.34 21.07 17.44
CA GLN A 155 0.22 21.49 16.15
C GLN A 155 1.75 21.32 16.13
N GLU A 156 2.34 21.21 14.94
CA GLU A 156 3.75 20.81 14.78
C GLU A 156 4.73 21.64 15.62
N HIS A 157 4.58 22.96 15.65
CA HIS A 157 5.45 23.84 16.45
C HIS A 157 5.29 23.63 17.96
N ILE A 158 4.05 23.40 18.43
CA ILE A 158 3.75 23.07 19.84
C ILE A 158 4.37 21.72 20.19
N LEU A 159 4.17 20.71 19.34
CA LEU A 159 4.69 19.37 19.53
C LEU A 159 6.22 19.36 19.66
N ARG A 160 6.92 20.10 18.79
CA ARG A 160 8.38 20.19 18.81
C ARG A 160 8.89 20.78 20.13
N GLU A 161 8.31 21.88 20.61
CA GLU A 161 8.75 22.49 21.88
C GLU A 161 8.39 21.60 23.09
N VAL A 162 7.22 20.93 23.09
CA VAL A 162 6.84 20.00 24.17
C VAL A 162 7.80 18.82 24.25
N VAL A 163 8.16 18.23 23.11
CA VAL A 163 9.07 17.08 23.03
C VAL A 163 10.52 17.46 23.34
N ASP A 164 10.92 18.70 23.11
CA ASP A 164 12.24 19.19 23.50
C ASP A 164 12.30 19.60 24.99
N HIS A 165 11.36 20.45 25.43
CA HIS A 165 11.38 21.09 26.74
C HIS A 165 11.25 20.07 27.88
N PHE A 166 10.18 19.27 27.89
CA PHE A 166 9.85 18.44 29.06
C PHE A 166 10.90 17.34 29.30
N PRO A 167 11.32 16.53 28.30
CA PRO A 167 12.36 15.53 28.48
C PRO A 167 13.72 16.12 28.90
N THR A 168 14.10 17.28 28.36
CA THR A 168 15.34 17.98 28.74
C THR A 168 15.31 18.46 30.19
N ASN A 169 14.12 18.73 30.73
CA ASN A 169 13.91 19.18 32.10
C ASN A 169 13.52 18.04 33.07
N HIS A 170 13.91 16.80 32.78
CA HIS A 170 13.64 15.60 33.59
C HIS A 170 12.15 15.29 33.80
N PHE A 171 11.36 15.41 32.73
CA PHE A 171 10.01 14.87 32.70
C PHE A 171 9.95 13.60 31.86
N MET A 172 9.16 12.63 32.32
CA MET A 172 8.64 11.57 31.47
C MET A 172 7.49 12.15 30.65
N LEU A 173 7.49 11.94 29.33
CA LEU A 173 6.50 12.49 28.41
C LEU A 173 5.64 11.37 27.82
N ARG A 174 4.32 11.52 27.92
CA ARG A 174 3.34 10.68 27.23
C ARG A 174 2.42 11.54 26.37
N ILE A 175 2.09 11.07 25.18
CA ILE A 175 1.10 11.72 24.31
C ILE A 175 0.00 10.70 23.98
N VAL A 176 -1.24 11.02 24.33
CA VAL A 176 -2.37 10.13 24.18
C VAL A 176 -3.42 10.78 23.29
N ARG A 177 -3.91 10.08 22.28
CA ARG A 177 -5.04 10.56 21.46
C ARG A 177 -6.34 10.46 22.27
N CYS A 178 -7.17 11.49 22.17
CA CYS A 178 -8.49 11.57 22.80
C CYS A 178 -9.58 11.46 21.72
N PRO A 179 -9.99 10.25 21.31
CA PRO A 179 -10.91 10.06 20.19
C PRO A 179 -12.30 10.67 20.46
N GLU A 180 -12.85 10.50 21.67
CA GLU A 180 -14.19 10.96 22.04
C GLU A 180 -14.36 12.48 21.92
N ALA A 181 -13.31 13.23 22.30
CA ALA A 181 -13.31 14.69 22.22
C ALA A 181 -13.38 15.20 20.77
N GLY A 182 -12.78 14.46 19.83
CA GLY A 182 -12.84 14.77 18.40
C GLY A 182 -14.17 14.41 17.74
N THR A 183 -14.89 13.41 18.25
CA THR A 183 -16.17 12.93 17.67
C THR A 183 -17.35 13.82 18.04
N ARG A 184 -17.37 14.44 19.22
CA ARG A 184 -18.48 15.32 19.62
C ARG A 184 -18.50 16.65 18.84
N GLN A 185 -17.34 17.24 18.56
CA GLN A 185 -17.24 18.42 17.70
C GLN A 185 -17.79 18.17 16.29
N GLN A 186 -17.65 16.95 15.76
CA GLN A 186 -18.29 16.56 14.48
C GLN A 186 -19.81 16.66 14.52
N ASN A 187 -20.43 16.30 15.65
CA ASN A 187 -21.88 16.23 15.80
C ASN A 187 -22.52 17.60 16.12
N GLU A 188 -21.84 18.48 16.86
CA GLU A 188 -22.39 19.77 17.30
C GLU A 188 -22.31 20.86 16.21
N ASP A 189 -21.23 20.89 15.41
CA ASP A 189 -21.04 21.95 14.41
C ASP A 189 -21.78 21.71 13.09
N GLY A 190 -22.40 20.54 12.92
CA GLY A 190 -23.00 20.09 11.64
C GLY A 190 -22.02 20.05 10.46
N SER A 191 -20.72 20.25 10.76
CA SER A 191 -19.68 20.55 9.78
C SER A 191 -18.90 19.31 9.38
N GLY A 192 -18.96 18.21 10.15
CA GLY A 192 -18.26 16.96 9.84
C GLY A 192 -16.74 16.96 10.02
N SER A 193 -16.10 18.01 10.57
CA SER A 193 -14.65 17.99 10.88
C SER A 193 -14.40 17.50 12.29
N SER A 194 -13.64 16.41 12.42
CA SER A 194 -13.06 15.99 13.69
C SER A 194 -11.65 16.57 13.81
N LEU A 195 -11.45 17.47 14.75
CA LEU A 195 -10.10 17.85 15.15
C LEU A 195 -9.50 16.72 15.99
N VAL A 196 -8.23 16.36 15.73
CA VAL A 196 -7.55 15.35 16.53
C VAL A 196 -7.06 16.01 17.82
N VAL A 197 -7.65 15.60 18.92
CA VAL A 197 -7.28 16.09 20.26
C VAL A 197 -6.30 15.12 20.89
N PHE A 198 -5.28 15.68 21.55
CA PHE A 198 -4.28 14.93 22.31
C PHE A 198 -4.23 15.39 23.76
N ALA A 199 -3.98 14.45 24.66
CA ALA A 199 -3.55 14.70 26.02
C ALA A 199 -2.03 14.50 26.12
N VAL A 200 -1.31 15.59 26.38
CA VAL A 200 0.11 15.56 26.76
C VAL A 200 0.19 15.38 28.27
N VAL A 201 0.89 14.34 28.72
CA VAL A 201 1.12 14.07 30.14
C VAL A 201 2.62 14.08 30.40
N ALA A 202 3.09 15.17 31.03
CA ALA A 202 4.48 15.31 31.43
C ALA A 202 4.59 15.13 32.95
N THR A 203 5.30 14.09 33.41
CA THR A 203 5.49 13.80 34.84
C THR A 203 6.88 14.22 35.30
N LYS A 204 6.97 15.10 36.32
CA LYS A 204 8.23 15.68 36.82
C LYS A 204 9.00 14.68 37.68
N PHE A 205 10.29 14.52 37.42
CA PHE A 205 11.22 13.77 38.28
C PHE A 205 12.35 14.67 38.76
N LYS A 206 12.96 14.27 39.88
CA LYS A 206 14.17 14.96 40.39
C LYS A 206 15.35 14.77 39.42
N ALA A 207 15.48 13.57 38.88
CA ALA A 207 16.43 13.23 37.83
C ALA A 207 15.87 12.02 37.05
N LEU A 208 16.07 12.03 35.74
CA LEU A 208 15.73 10.93 34.84
C LEU A 208 17.01 10.53 34.09
N PRO A 209 17.60 9.35 34.35
CA PRO A 209 18.87 8.95 33.74
C PRO A 209 18.75 8.67 32.25
N MET A 210 17.53 8.40 31.78
CA MET A 210 17.21 8.21 30.37
C MET A 210 15.89 8.92 30.05
N ARG A 211 15.75 9.38 28.81
CA ARG A 211 14.48 9.91 28.31
C ARG A 211 13.43 8.80 28.29
N VAL A 212 12.20 9.13 28.66
CA VAL A 212 11.04 8.24 28.62
C VAL A 212 9.97 8.95 27.81
N LEU A 213 9.77 8.46 26.59
CA LEU A 213 8.82 8.99 25.61
C LEU A 213 7.82 7.89 25.31
N GLU A 214 6.54 8.18 25.46
CA GLU A 214 5.48 7.21 25.20
C GLU A 214 4.32 7.81 24.40
N VAL A 215 3.67 6.99 23.59
CA VAL A 215 2.55 7.39 22.72
C VAL A 215 1.43 6.36 22.73
N CYS A 216 0.19 6.82 22.66
CA CYS A 216 -0.99 5.98 22.54
C CYS A 216 -1.96 6.61 21.54
N LEU A 217 -2.00 6.10 20.31
CA LEU A 217 -2.83 6.65 19.22
C LEU A 217 -4.15 5.90 18.99
N ALA A 218 -4.24 4.65 19.48
CA ALA A 218 -5.41 3.80 19.36
C ALA A 218 -5.45 2.81 20.54
N GLY A 219 -6.66 2.49 21.02
CA GLY A 219 -6.85 1.62 22.19
C GLY A 219 -6.27 2.21 23.47
N ASP A 220 -5.89 1.33 24.40
CA ASP A 220 -5.32 1.69 25.72
C ASP A 220 -3.83 1.33 25.87
N GLN A 221 -3.21 0.78 24.83
CA GLN A 221 -1.83 0.32 24.90
C GLN A 221 -0.85 1.47 24.70
N MET A 222 -0.07 1.75 25.73
CA MET A 222 1.01 2.73 25.69
C MET A 222 2.25 2.13 25.02
N GLU A 223 2.80 2.81 24.02
CA GLU A 223 4.02 2.43 23.34
C GLU A 223 5.17 3.32 23.78
N ARG A 224 6.35 2.73 24.01
CA ARG A 224 7.58 3.48 24.27
C ARG A 224 8.39 3.65 23.00
N VAL A 225 8.75 4.90 22.70
CA VAL A 225 9.62 5.26 21.55
C VAL A 225 11.01 5.65 22.03
N GLN A 226 12.02 5.42 21.20
CA GLN A 226 13.42 5.66 21.58
C GLN A 226 13.86 7.08 21.24
N ARG A 227 13.28 7.65 20.17
CA ARG A 227 13.69 8.92 19.58
C ARG A 227 12.53 9.91 19.56
N ALA A 228 12.85 11.19 19.71
CA ALA A 228 11.86 12.27 19.64
C ALA A 228 11.20 12.33 18.25
N GLU A 229 11.97 12.03 17.20
CA GLU A 229 11.53 12.05 15.82
C GLU A 229 10.46 10.98 15.55
N GLU A 230 10.56 9.82 16.19
CA GLU A 230 9.54 8.75 16.11
C GLU A 230 8.22 9.21 16.73
N LEU A 231 8.28 9.87 17.89
CA LEU A 231 7.10 10.46 18.55
C LEU A 231 6.45 11.51 17.64
N VAL A 232 7.26 12.43 17.10
CA VAL A 232 6.78 13.50 16.21
C VAL A 232 6.14 12.92 14.95
N ALA A 233 6.78 11.95 14.31
CA ALA A 233 6.25 11.30 13.11
C ALA A 233 4.92 10.58 13.37
N ALA A 234 4.78 9.91 14.52
CA ALA A 234 3.55 9.21 14.88
C ALA A 234 2.36 10.19 15.06
N ILE A 235 2.57 11.30 15.79
CA ILE A 235 1.53 12.33 15.97
C ILE A 235 1.18 13.00 14.63
N ALA A 236 2.19 13.37 13.84
CA ALA A 236 1.98 14.00 12.53
C ALA A 236 1.22 13.07 11.57
N SER A 237 1.52 11.77 11.58
CA SER A 237 0.78 10.78 10.80
C SER A 237 -0.70 10.71 11.20
N ALA A 238 -1.00 10.72 12.51
CA ALA A 238 -2.38 10.72 13.00
C ALA A 238 -3.15 12.00 12.62
N GLN A 239 -2.51 13.16 12.72
CA GLN A 239 -3.09 14.44 12.30
C GLN A 239 -3.36 14.48 10.79
N LYS A 240 -2.40 14.02 9.97
CA LYS A 240 -2.55 13.94 8.51
C LYS A 240 -3.67 12.98 8.10
N ALA A 241 -3.74 11.80 8.71
CA ALA A 241 -4.80 10.84 8.46
C ALA A 241 -6.19 11.45 8.74
N ALA A 242 -6.35 12.15 9.87
CA ALA A 242 -7.61 12.82 10.19
C ALA A 242 -7.94 13.96 9.23
N MET A 243 -6.95 14.73 8.77
CA MET A 243 -7.16 15.75 7.74
C MET A 243 -7.68 15.15 6.44
N VAL A 244 -7.12 14.02 6.00
CA VAL A 244 -7.59 13.27 4.83
C VAL A 244 -9.02 12.78 5.05
N CYS A 245 -9.33 12.13 6.17
CA CYS A 245 -10.68 11.66 6.48
C CYS A 245 -11.70 12.81 6.51
N ASN A 246 -11.36 13.95 7.11
CA ASN A 246 -12.22 15.14 7.13
C ASN A 246 -12.45 15.71 5.72
N GLY A 247 -11.38 15.75 4.90
CA GLY A 247 -11.47 16.18 3.50
C GLY A 247 -12.40 15.27 2.69
N LEU A 248 -12.26 13.96 2.86
CA LEU A 248 -13.13 12.96 2.25
C LEU A 248 -14.57 13.06 2.76
N ALA A 249 -14.78 13.31 4.05
CA ALA A 249 -16.12 13.41 4.63
C ALA A 249 -16.90 14.63 4.09
N ARG A 250 -16.21 15.74 3.81
CA ARG A 250 -16.83 17.02 3.39
C ARG A 250 -16.83 17.25 1.88
N GLY A 251 -15.94 16.58 1.17
CA GLY A 251 -15.69 16.80 -0.24
C GLY A 251 -15.83 15.53 -1.07
N SER A 252 -15.63 15.70 -2.36
CA SER A 252 -15.46 14.60 -3.30
C SER A 252 -14.13 14.73 -4.02
N ILE A 253 -13.47 13.59 -4.23
CA ILE A 253 -12.25 13.49 -5.05
C ILE A 253 -12.57 13.07 -6.49
N ALA A 254 -13.83 13.20 -6.93
CA ALA A 254 -14.23 12.88 -8.29
C ALA A 254 -13.44 13.72 -9.31
N GLY A 255 -12.83 13.05 -10.29
CA GLY A 255 -11.95 13.69 -11.27
C GLY A 255 -10.53 13.99 -10.77
N MET A 256 -10.20 13.60 -9.54
CA MET A 256 -8.84 13.63 -8.99
C MET A 256 -8.23 12.23 -8.95
N ALA A 257 -6.95 12.13 -8.57
CA ALA A 257 -6.32 10.85 -8.26
C ALA A 257 -6.95 10.23 -7.01
N GLU A 258 -6.97 8.89 -6.95
CA GLU A 258 -7.42 8.16 -5.77
C GLU A 258 -6.54 8.45 -4.55
N VAL A 259 -7.15 8.35 -3.36
CA VAL A 259 -6.45 8.48 -2.08
C VAL A 259 -6.12 7.08 -1.57
N SER A 260 -4.85 6.84 -1.21
CA SER A 260 -4.40 5.56 -0.65
C SER A 260 -4.01 5.73 0.82
N ILE A 261 -4.50 4.83 1.67
CA ILE A 261 -4.28 4.86 3.12
C ILE A 261 -3.84 3.47 3.59
N ASP A 262 -2.68 3.40 4.23
CA ASP A 262 -2.19 2.18 4.87
C ASP A 262 -2.66 2.10 6.32
N LEU A 263 -3.21 0.94 6.67
CA LEU A 263 -3.64 0.62 8.03
C LEU A 263 -2.71 -0.42 8.62
N PHE A 264 -2.22 -0.17 9.82
CA PHE A 264 -1.29 -1.03 10.54
C PHE A 264 -2.01 -1.75 11.67
N HIS A 265 -1.57 -2.98 11.96
CA HIS A 265 -2.04 -3.66 13.16
C HIS A 265 -1.41 -3.01 14.40
N PRO A 266 -2.13 -2.86 15.53
CA PRO A 266 -1.57 -2.26 16.74
C PRO A 266 -0.25 -2.90 17.22
N ASN A 267 -0.11 -4.22 16.98
CA ASN A 267 1.07 -5.01 17.35
C ASN A 267 2.14 -5.13 16.25
N GLU A 268 1.87 -4.72 15.01
CA GLU A 268 2.81 -4.84 13.87
C GLU A 268 2.81 -3.56 13.04
N LYS A 269 3.89 -2.78 13.14
CA LYS A 269 3.94 -1.39 12.64
C LYS A 269 4.85 -1.17 11.42
N ASN A 270 5.68 -2.15 11.10
CA ASN A 270 6.61 -2.04 9.99
C ASN A 270 6.02 -2.54 8.66
N VAL A 271 4.86 -3.21 8.73
CA VAL A 271 4.19 -3.78 7.57
C VAL A 271 2.72 -3.39 7.63
N PRO A 272 2.18 -2.69 6.61
CA PRO A 272 0.76 -2.42 6.53
C PRO A 272 -0.04 -3.72 6.55
N ARG A 273 -1.14 -3.75 7.30
CA ARG A 273 -2.12 -4.84 7.31
C ARG A 273 -3.15 -4.71 6.22
N TYR A 274 -3.58 -3.48 5.94
CA TYR A 274 -4.48 -3.18 4.84
C TYR A 274 -4.00 -1.95 4.09
N THR A 275 -4.29 -1.87 2.80
CA THR A 275 -4.29 -0.60 2.08
C THR A 275 -5.71 -0.33 1.58
N ILE A 276 -6.22 0.86 1.85
CA ILE A 276 -7.52 1.32 1.35
C ILE A 276 -7.29 2.35 0.26
N HIS A 277 -7.76 2.05 -0.95
CA HIS A 277 -7.86 3.00 -2.06
C HIS A 277 -9.28 3.58 -2.08
N VAL A 278 -9.41 4.89 -1.87
CA VAL A 278 -10.68 5.60 -1.92
C VAL A 278 -10.85 6.24 -3.29
N LEU A 279 -11.96 5.91 -3.95
CA LEU A 279 -12.34 6.43 -5.26
C LEU A 279 -13.69 7.12 -5.17
N ASP A 280 -13.87 8.22 -5.93
CA ASP A 280 -15.14 8.94 -6.06
C ASP A 280 -15.54 9.12 -7.53
N GLN A 281 -16.84 9.11 -7.76
CA GLN A 281 -17.49 9.61 -8.96
C GLN A 281 -18.60 10.59 -8.58
N ALA A 282 -18.98 11.46 -9.53
CA ALA A 282 -20.03 12.44 -9.29
C ALA A 282 -21.36 11.76 -8.95
N PRO A 283 -21.98 12.08 -7.79
CA PRO A 283 -23.20 11.42 -7.36
C PRO A 283 -24.36 11.77 -8.28
N LYS A 284 -25.17 10.76 -8.64
CA LYS A 284 -26.37 10.99 -9.47
C LYS A 284 -27.44 11.81 -8.74
N ARG A 285 -27.59 11.64 -7.41
CA ARG A 285 -28.51 12.38 -6.51
C ARG A 285 -28.03 12.31 -5.05
N GLY A 286 -28.27 13.37 -4.27
CA GLY A 286 -28.08 13.37 -2.80
C GLY A 286 -26.62 13.25 -2.35
N SER A 287 -26.39 12.66 -1.17
CA SER A 287 -25.07 12.40 -0.58
C SER A 287 -24.30 11.23 -1.22
N GLY A 288 -24.90 10.56 -2.21
CA GLY A 288 -24.32 9.43 -2.90
C GLY A 288 -24.34 8.12 -2.08
N LYS A 289 -23.92 7.02 -2.73
CA LYS A 289 -23.77 5.70 -2.13
C LYS A 289 -22.30 5.43 -1.84
N TYR A 290 -22.03 4.83 -0.68
CA TYR A 290 -20.69 4.40 -0.27
C TYR A 290 -20.67 2.90 0.04
N ALA A 291 -19.60 2.21 -0.35
CA ALA A 291 -19.30 0.84 0.01
C ALA A 291 -17.80 0.64 0.25
N ALA A 292 -17.46 -0.40 1.01
CA ALA A 292 -16.11 -0.96 1.05
C ALA A 292 -16.07 -2.24 0.22
N PHE A 293 -15.06 -2.40 -0.62
CA PHE A 293 -14.82 -3.61 -1.40
C PHE A 293 -13.56 -4.29 -0.88
N ILE A 294 -13.70 -5.47 -0.29
CA ILE A 294 -12.57 -6.27 0.20
C ILE A 294 -12.08 -7.14 -0.95
N VAL A 295 -10.83 -6.96 -1.34
CA VAL A 295 -10.19 -7.78 -2.38
C VAL A 295 -9.81 -9.14 -1.78
N PRO A 296 -10.28 -10.27 -2.32
CA PRO A 296 -9.91 -11.58 -1.79
C PRO A 296 -8.39 -11.81 -1.84
N GLN A 297 -7.85 -12.50 -0.84
CA GLN A 297 -6.44 -12.88 -0.81
C GLN A 297 -6.05 -13.67 -2.05
N GLY A 298 -4.95 -13.27 -2.68
CA GLY A 298 -4.44 -13.90 -3.90
C GLY A 298 -5.01 -13.30 -5.18
N ARG A 299 -5.92 -12.32 -5.09
CA ARG A 299 -6.47 -11.62 -6.26
C ARG A 299 -5.94 -10.21 -6.43
N GLU A 300 -5.25 -9.66 -5.45
CA GLU A 300 -4.81 -8.25 -5.45
C GLU A 300 -3.86 -7.86 -6.58
N THR A 301 -3.23 -8.83 -7.26
CA THR A 301 -2.39 -8.61 -8.45
C THR A 301 -3.18 -8.52 -9.75
N GLU A 302 -4.47 -8.87 -9.74
CA GLU A 302 -5.32 -8.75 -10.93
C GLU A 302 -5.51 -7.28 -11.31
N TRP A 303 -5.54 -7.00 -12.61
CA TRP A 303 -5.63 -5.63 -13.13
C TRP A 303 -6.79 -4.82 -12.51
N LEU A 304 -7.93 -5.48 -12.26
CA LEU A 304 -9.14 -4.90 -11.67
C LEU A 304 -8.90 -4.31 -10.28
N PHE A 305 -7.96 -4.86 -9.51
CA PHE A 305 -7.68 -4.44 -8.13
C PHE A 305 -6.32 -3.76 -7.99
N ALA A 306 -5.33 -4.13 -8.81
CA ALA A 306 -3.96 -3.65 -8.73
C ALA A 306 -3.78 -2.25 -9.33
N THR A 307 -4.57 -1.89 -10.35
CA THR A 307 -4.37 -0.65 -11.10
C THR A 307 -5.44 0.40 -10.78
N PRO A 308 -5.11 1.72 -10.85
CA PRO A 308 -6.12 2.77 -10.68
C PRO A 308 -7.27 2.67 -11.70
N ALA A 309 -6.94 2.37 -12.97
CA ALA A 309 -7.94 2.19 -14.03
C ALA A 309 -8.87 0.98 -13.77
N GLY A 310 -8.31 -0.12 -13.25
CA GLY A 310 -9.09 -1.28 -12.82
C GLY A 310 -10.03 -0.95 -11.67
N ARG A 311 -9.54 -0.27 -10.63
CA ARG A 311 -10.36 0.14 -9.48
C ARG A 311 -11.48 1.10 -9.88
N GLN A 312 -11.24 1.99 -10.85
CA GLN A 312 -12.29 2.83 -11.43
C GLN A 312 -13.35 2.00 -12.17
N LYS A 313 -12.94 1.00 -12.97
CA LYS A 313 -13.89 0.08 -13.63
C LYS A 313 -14.70 -0.69 -12.60
N LEU A 314 -14.07 -1.16 -11.52
CA LEU A 314 -14.74 -1.82 -10.41
C LEU A 314 -15.80 -0.92 -9.75
N GLN A 315 -15.48 0.34 -9.46
CA GLN A 315 -16.44 1.31 -8.91
C GLN A 315 -17.65 1.50 -9.83
N GLN A 316 -17.41 1.67 -11.14
CA GLN A 316 -18.48 1.83 -12.13
C GLN A 316 -19.40 0.60 -12.17
N SER A 317 -18.83 -0.61 -12.14
CA SER A 317 -19.59 -1.86 -12.12
C SER A 317 -20.34 -2.07 -10.79
N ALA A 318 -19.75 -1.69 -9.66
CA ALA A 318 -20.40 -1.77 -8.35
C ALA A 318 -21.54 -0.75 -8.18
N ASN A 319 -21.55 0.33 -8.99
CA ASN A 319 -22.57 1.38 -9.00
C ASN A 319 -22.68 2.13 -7.64
N PHE A 320 -21.51 2.46 -7.06
CA PHE A 320 -21.37 3.30 -5.88
C PHE A 320 -20.65 4.60 -6.22
N ASP A 321 -21.03 5.69 -5.55
CA ASP A 321 -20.47 7.02 -5.78
C ASP A 321 -19.10 7.15 -5.11
N ARG A 322 -18.93 6.58 -3.91
CA ARG A 322 -17.62 6.31 -3.29
C ARG A 322 -17.39 4.82 -3.14
N LEU A 323 -16.20 4.35 -3.48
CA LEU A 323 -15.77 2.98 -3.23
C LEU A 323 -14.42 2.99 -2.49
N ALA A 324 -14.37 2.32 -1.34
CA ALA A 324 -13.12 2.03 -0.64
C ALA A 324 -12.66 0.61 -0.98
N VAL A 325 -11.67 0.48 -1.87
CA VAL A 325 -11.10 -0.81 -2.27
C VAL A 325 -9.99 -1.19 -1.30
N VAL A 326 -10.19 -2.27 -0.55
CA VAL A 326 -9.32 -2.73 0.54
C VAL A 326 -8.51 -3.94 0.07
N THR A 327 -7.19 -3.82 0.09
CA THR A 327 -6.25 -4.91 -0.19
C THR A 327 -5.66 -5.46 1.10
N LEU A 328 -5.46 -6.79 1.14
CA LEU A 328 -4.93 -7.53 2.27
C LEU A 328 -3.47 -7.88 2.00
N HIS A 329 -2.57 -7.41 2.87
CA HIS A 329 -1.12 -7.56 2.68
C HIS A 329 -0.62 -8.99 2.84
N ARG A 330 0.48 -9.30 2.13
CA ARG A 330 1.17 -10.58 2.22
C ARG A 330 1.84 -10.76 3.59
N GLY A 331 2.02 -12.00 4.01
CA GLY A 331 2.67 -12.35 5.27
C GLY A 331 1.79 -12.21 6.52
N GLN A 332 0.53 -11.77 6.36
CA GLN A 332 -0.41 -11.62 7.46
C GLN A 332 -1.54 -12.65 7.41
N ARG A 333 -2.06 -12.96 8.60
CA ARG A 333 -3.16 -13.91 8.79
C ARG A 333 -4.50 -13.17 8.92
N TYR A 334 -5.47 -13.66 8.16
CA TYR A 334 -6.87 -13.23 8.18
C TYR A 334 -7.72 -14.49 8.29
N GLU A 335 -8.61 -14.54 9.27
CA GLU A 335 -9.36 -15.77 9.59
C GLU A 335 -10.55 -15.96 8.66
N ASP A 336 -11.38 -14.93 8.58
CA ASP A 336 -12.56 -14.89 7.72
C ASP A 336 -12.93 -13.44 7.38
N LEU A 337 -13.94 -13.29 6.52
CA LEU A 337 -14.38 -11.99 6.06
C LEU A 337 -15.05 -11.16 7.17
N GLU A 338 -15.68 -11.79 8.16
CA GLU A 338 -16.35 -11.07 9.26
C GLU A 338 -15.32 -10.41 10.17
N THR A 339 -14.27 -11.14 10.55
CA THR A 339 -13.14 -10.61 11.32
C THR A 339 -12.50 -9.43 10.59
N VAL A 340 -12.30 -9.53 9.28
CA VAL A 340 -11.77 -8.42 8.46
C VAL A 340 -12.70 -7.21 8.47
N LYS A 341 -14.03 -7.41 8.36
CA LYS A 341 -15.01 -6.32 8.43
C LYS A 341 -15.01 -5.63 9.80
N GLU A 342 -14.89 -6.40 10.88
CA GLU A 342 -14.81 -5.88 12.25
C GLU A 342 -13.56 -5.02 12.43
N GLU A 343 -12.39 -5.51 12.00
CA GLU A 343 -11.13 -4.76 12.05
C GLU A 343 -11.17 -3.45 11.24
N LEU A 344 -11.82 -3.48 10.07
CA LEU A 344 -11.94 -2.32 9.18
C LEU A 344 -13.04 -1.33 9.58
N GLY A 345 -13.98 -1.73 10.44
CA GLY A 345 -15.25 -1.03 10.71
C GLY A 345 -15.10 0.47 10.97
N GLU A 346 -14.29 0.84 11.97
CA GLU A 346 -14.06 2.24 12.33
C GLU A 346 -13.31 3.02 11.24
N SER A 347 -12.34 2.38 10.57
CA SER A 347 -11.56 3.01 9.49
C SER A 347 -12.45 3.30 8.28
N VAL A 348 -13.23 2.32 7.81
CA VAL A 348 -14.19 2.47 6.71
C VAL A 348 -15.24 3.53 7.06
N LYS A 349 -15.76 3.53 8.28
CA LYS A 349 -16.71 4.55 8.75
C LYS A 349 -16.10 5.96 8.72
N SER A 350 -14.82 6.11 9.09
CA SER A 350 -14.12 7.40 9.06
C SER A 350 -13.93 7.99 7.65
N LEU A 351 -14.06 7.16 6.60
CA LEU A 351 -13.93 7.56 5.20
C LEU A 351 -15.28 7.90 4.55
N ALA A 352 -16.39 7.75 5.28
CA ALA A 352 -17.72 7.97 4.76
C ALA A 352 -17.99 9.48 4.52
N PRO A 353 -18.63 9.85 3.39
CA PRO A 353 -19.20 11.17 3.19
C PRO A 353 -20.19 11.56 4.30
N THR A 354 -20.23 12.86 4.63
CA THR A 354 -21.19 13.40 5.60
C THR A 354 -22.61 13.20 5.10
N GLY A 355 -23.51 12.73 5.97
CA GLY A 355 -24.92 12.55 5.63
C GLY A 355 -25.29 11.22 4.97
N ILE A 356 -24.39 10.23 4.95
CA ILE A 356 -24.76 8.85 4.62
C ILE A 356 -25.66 8.28 5.72
N GLN A 357 -26.78 7.69 5.31
CA GLN A 357 -27.72 7.00 6.19
C GLN A 357 -27.62 5.49 6.00
N GLY A 358 -27.68 4.74 7.10
CA GLY A 358 -27.65 3.27 7.10
C GLY A 358 -26.25 2.67 7.29
N THR A 359 -26.17 1.34 7.23
CA THR A 359 -24.93 0.58 7.33
C THR A 359 -24.14 0.64 6.01
N ILE A 360 -22.82 0.80 6.12
CA ILE A 360 -21.93 0.78 4.96
C ILE A 360 -21.79 -0.67 4.49
N PRO A 361 -22.22 -1.01 3.27
CA PRO A 361 -22.10 -2.37 2.75
C PRO A 361 -20.64 -2.73 2.48
N TYR A 362 -20.29 -3.96 2.82
CA TYR A 362 -19.05 -4.60 2.44
C TYR A 362 -19.30 -5.54 1.27
N LEU A 363 -18.52 -5.37 0.21
CA LEU A 363 -18.54 -6.15 -1.03
C LEU A 363 -17.26 -6.99 -1.11
N SER A 364 -17.33 -8.13 -1.78
CA SER A 364 -16.18 -8.98 -2.11
C SER A 364 -16.55 -9.88 -3.30
N ILE A 365 -15.56 -10.50 -3.94
CA ILE A 365 -15.84 -11.59 -4.88
C ILE A 365 -15.85 -12.91 -4.12
N GLY A 366 -17.03 -13.49 -3.98
CA GLY A 366 -17.25 -14.72 -3.21
C GLY A 366 -17.57 -14.45 -1.74
N ALA A 367 -17.83 -15.54 -1.01
CA ALA A 367 -18.21 -15.49 0.41
C ALA A 367 -17.01 -15.62 1.37
N GLU A 368 -15.83 -15.94 0.86
CA GLU A 368 -14.62 -16.18 1.65
C GLU A 368 -13.63 -15.02 1.50
N VAL A 369 -12.70 -14.90 2.44
CA VAL A 369 -11.62 -13.90 2.43
C VAL A 369 -10.58 -14.16 1.32
N GLY A 370 -10.69 -15.29 0.62
CA GLY A 370 -9.69 -15.80 -0.32
C GLY A 370 -8.73 -16.77 0.35
N ARG A 371 -7.87 -17.40 -0.45
CA ARG A 371 -6.86 -18.35 0.03
C ARG A 371 -5.52 -18.04 -0.60
N ARG A 372 -4.53 -17.82 0.25
CA ARG A 372 -3.12 -17.69 -0.12
C ARG A 372 -2.26 -18.46 0.87
N GLU A 373 -1.49 -19.40 0.36
CA GLU A 373 -0.63 -20.27 1.14
C GLU A 373 0.82 -20.12 0.66
N THR A 374 1.70 -19.63 1.52
CA THR A 374 3.13 -19.57 1.22
C THR A 374 3.72 -20.98 1.27
N ILE A 375 4.23 -21.45 0.13
CA ILE A 375 4.89 -22.75 -0.02
C ILE A 375 6.38 -22.62 0.26
N HIS A 376 6.98 -21.51 -0.14
CA HIS A 376 8.39 -21.23 0.07
C HIS A 376 8.66 -19.72 0.06
N SER A 377 9.64 -19.30 0.85
CA SER A 377 10.20 -17.95 0.81
C SER A 377 11.71 -18.08 0.78
N GLY A 378 12.36 -17.18 0.05
CA GLY A 378 13.82 -17.15 -0.08
C GLY A 378 14.30 -15.78 -0.54
N HIS A 379 15.60 -15.70 -0.79
CA HIS A 379 16.27 -14.49 -1.23
C HIS A 379 17.19 -14.82 -2.41
N SER A 380 17.10 -14.04 -3.47
CA SER A 380 18.05 -14.05 -4.59
C SER A 380 18.94 -12.82 -4.51
N ALA A 381 20.23 -12.99 -4.81
CA ALA A 381 21.16 -11.88 -4.92
C ALA A 381 20.81 -10.89 -6.05
N LEU A 382 20.10 -11.33 -7.09
CA LEU A 382 19.71 -10.52 -8.24
C LEU A 382 18.24 -10.05 -8.21
N SER A 383 17.35 -10.85 -7.62
CA SER A 383 15.90 -10.59 -7.60
C SER A 383 15.37 -10.12 -6.24
N GLY A 384 16.21 -10.16 -5.20
CA GLY A 384 15.82 -9.83 -3.83
C GLY A 384 14.96 -10.92 -3.18
N ASP A 385 14.21 -10.54 -2.17
CA ASP A 385 13.32 -11.47 -1.46
C ASP A 385 12.16 -11.89 -2.36
N TYR A 386 11.80 -13.18 -2.28
CA TYR A 386 10.74 -13.75 -3.09
C TYR A 386 9.87 -14.74 -2.30
N VAL A 387 8.68 -15.00 -2.83
CA VAL A 387 7.74 -15.99 -2.31
C VAL A 387 7.17 -16.85 -3.44
N VAL A 388 7.10 -18.15 -3.19
CA VAL A 388 6.28 -19.09 -3.94
C VAL A 388 5.01 -19.34 -3.15
N GLU A 389 3.87 -18.98 -3.72
CA GLU A 389 2.56 -19.08 -3.08
C GLU A 389 1.56 -19.88 -3.91
N GLU A 390 0.61 -20.52 -3.25
CA GLU A 390 -0.55 -21.14 -3.86
C GLU A 390 -1.80 -20.31 -3.58
N VAL A 391 -2.57 -20.05 -4.64
CA VAL A 391 -3.82 -19.28 -4.59
C VAL A 391 -4.93 -20.00 -5.36
N VAL A 392 -6.18 -19.63 -5.11
CA VAL A 392 -7.33 -20.11 -5.88
C VAL A 392 -7.74 -19.03 -6.86
N GLY A 393 -7.64 -19.31 -8.16
CA GLY A 393 -8.07 -18.40 -9.22
C GLY A 393 -9.60 -18.40 -9.41
N ASP A 394 -10.07 -17.53 -10.31
CA ASP A 394 -11.50 -17.23 -10.52
C ASP A 394 -12.38 -18.41 -10.90
N ASN A 395 -11.80 -19.38 -11.61
CA ASN A 395 -12.45 -20.62 -12.02
C ASN A 395 -12.35 -21.73 -10.96
N GLY A 396 -11.92 -21.39 -9.73
CA GLY A 396 -11.66 -22.35 -8.65
C GLY A 396 -10.39 -23.18 -8.86
N ARG A 397 -9.59 -22.89 -9.88
CA ARG A 397 -8.35 -23.62 -10.16
C ARG A 397 -7.27 -23.22 -9.16
N LEU A 398 -6.54 -24.22 -8.67
CA LEU A 398 -5.38 -23.99 -7.82
C LEU A 398 -4.20 -23.54 -8.69
N LEU A 399 -3.65 -22.38 -8.39
CA LEU A 399 -2.54 -21.75 -9.10
C LEU A 399 -1.35 -21.64 -8.15
N ARG A 400 -0.13 -21.80 -8.69
CA ARG A 400 1.12 -21.55 -8.00
C ARG A 400 1.81 -20.37 -8.64
N ARG A 401 2.23 -19.40 -7.82
CA ARG A 401 2.81 -18.13 -8.26
C ARG A 401 4.19 -17.91 -7.66
N LEU A 402 5.07 -17.29 -8.43
CA LEU A 402 6.32 -16.70 -7.97
C LEU A 402 6.13 -15.18 -7.92
N ILE A 403 6.40 -14.57 -6.77
CA ILE A 403 6.32 -13.13 -6.55
C ILE A 403 7.66 -12.64 -5.99
N PHE A 404 8.21 -11.58 -6.56
CA PHE A 404 9.31 -10.84 -5.95
C PHE A 404 8.74 -9.77 -5.01
N LEU A 405 9.22 -9.73 -3.77
CA LEU A 405 8.71 -8.82 -2.73
C LEU A 405 9.09 -7.35 -2.99
N ALA A 406 10.09 -7.11 -3.84
CA ALA A 406 10.39 -5.77 -4.35
C ALA A 406 9.30 -5.23 -5.30
N ASN A 407 8.52 -6.11 -5.95
CA ASN A 407 7.43 -5.74 -6.85
C ASN A 407 6.22 -6.68 -6.66
N GLN A 408 5.56 -6.55 -5.50
CA GLN A 408 4.48 -7.43 -5.07
C GLN A 408 3.21 -7.38 -5.94
N SER A 409 3.08 -6.37 -6.79
CA SER A 409 1.93 -6.20 -7.68
C SER A 409 2.05 -7.01 -8.97
N VAL A 410 3.23 -7.57 -9.27
CA VAL A 410 3.49 -8.31 -10.51
C VAL A 410 3.73 -9.79 -10.20
N VAL A 411 2.94 -10.64 -10.85
CA VAL A 411 3.16 -12.09 -10.84
C VAL A 411 4.30 -12.42 -11.81
N GLN A 412 5.42 -12.90 -11.29
CA GLN A 412 6.60 -13.20 -12.10
C GLN A 412 6.41 -14.47 -12.93
N SER A 413 5.76 -15.48 -12.33
CA SER A 413 5.42 -16.71 -13.01
C SER A 413 4.21 -17.36 -12.36
N GLU A 414 3.35 -17.94 -13.17
CA GLU A 414 2.16 -18.65 -12.72
C GLU A 414 2.07 -20.01 -13.42
N ALA A 415 1.70 -21.03 -12.66
CA ALA A 415 1.40 -22.35 -13.19
C ALA A 415 0.15 -22.92 -12.51
N ALA A 416 -0.67 -23.62 -13.28
CA ALA A 416 -1.79 -24.33 -12.70
C ALA A 416 -1.37 -25.66 -12.10
N LEU A 417 -2.01 -26.02 -10.99
CA LEU A 417 -1.83 -27.31 -10.34
C LEU A 417 -3.00 -28.24 -10.66
N ARG A 418 -2.68 -29.53 -10.77
CA ARG A 418 -3.66 -30.62 -10.85
C ARG A 418 -3.26 -31.75 -9.91
N MET A 419 -4.24 -32.53 -9.47
CA MET A 419 -3.97 -33.74 -8.69
C MET A 419 -3.60 -34.89 -9.61
N ALA A 420 -2.45 -35.53 -9.36
CA ALA A 420 -1.99 -36.68 -10.13
C ALA A 420 -1.44 -37.79 -9.23
N ARG A 421 -1.63 -39.06 -9.62
CA ARG A 421 -0.95 -40.18 -8.97
C ARG A 421 0.50 -40.22 -9.43
N VAL A 422 1.42 -39.88 -8.52
CA VAL A 422 2.86 -39.98 -8.74
C VAL A 422 3.33 -41.37 -8.34
N ARG A 423 4.19 -42.00 -9.15
CA ARG A 423 4.73 -43.34 -8.88
C ARG A 423 5.43 -43.35 -7.51
N GLY A 424 5.01 -44.26 -6.63
CA GLY A 424 5.55 -44.38 -5.26
C GLY A 424 4.79 -43.59 -4.19
N SER A 425 3.82 -42.73 -4.56
CA SER A 425 2.98 -42.01 -3.60
C SER A 425 1.68 -42.77 -3.30
N ARG A 426 1.31 -42.87 -2.00
CA ARG A 426 0.05 -43.51 -1.57
C ARG A 426 -1.19 -42.66 -1.90
N ALA A 427 -1.04 -41.35 -1.93
CA ALA A 427 -2.10 -40.39 -2.25
C ALA A 427 -1.73 -39.57 -3.50
N PRO A 428 -2.73 -39.08 -4.26
CA PRO A 428 -2.49 -38.13 -5.35
C PRO A 428 -1.76 -36.89 -4.82
N GLN A 429 -0.79 -36.39 -5.59
CA GLN A 429 0.02 -35.22 -5.27
C GLN A 429 -0.37 -34.04 -6.18
N LYS A 430 -0.17 -32.82 -5.67
CA LYS A 430 -0.25 -31.60 -6.49
C LYS A 430 0.94 -31.59 -7.45
N VAL A 431 0.66 -31.57 -8.75
CA VAL A 431 1.68 -31.43 -9.80
C VAL A 431 1.30 -30.29 -10.73
N VAL A 432 2.31 -29.65 -11.33
CA VAL A 432 2.09 -28.65 -12.36
C VAL A 432 1.43 -29.27 -13.58
N ASP A 433 0.45 -28.57 -14.14
CA ASP A 433 -0.20 -28.93 -15.38
C ASP A 433 0.58 -28.38 -16.58
N PRO A 434 1.32 -29.21 -17.32
CA PRO A 434 2.18 -28.74 -18.41
C PRO A 434 1.38 -28.17 -19.59
N GLY A 435 0.08 -28.43 -19.65
CA GLY A 435 -0.81 -27.92 -20.70
C GLY A 435 -1.37 -26.53 -20.42
N HIS A 436 -1.17 -25.99 -19.21
CA HIS A 436 -1.63 -24.66 -18.88
C HIS A 436 -0.54 -23.62 -19.13
N LEU A 437 -0.80 -22.73 -20.09
CA LEU A 437 -0.06 -21.50 -20.26
C LEU A 437 -0.81 -20.37 -19.56
N ALA A 438 -0.22 -19.78 -18.53
CA ALA A 438 -0.81 -18.64 -17.83
C ALA A 438 -0.83 -17.38 -18.71
N CYS A 439 0.15 -17.26 -19.61
CA CYS A 439 0.26 -16.15 -20.54
C CYS A 439 -0.09 -16.59 -21.96
N GLN A 440 -1.02 -15.90 -22.61
CA GLN A 440 -1.44 -16.24 -23.98
C GLN A 440 -0.31 -16.07 -25.01
N HIS A 441 0.59 -15.10 -24.83
CA HIS A 441 1.71 -14.87 -25.75
C HIS A 441 2.65 -16.09 -25.87
N HIS A 442 2.78 -16.92 -24.83
CA HIS A 442 3.58 -18.17 -24.87
C HIS A 442 3.08 -19.15 -25.95
N LEU A 443 1.77 -19.17 -26.20
CA LEU A 443 1.18 -20.00 -27.24
C LEU A 443 1.64 -19.54 -28.62
N TYR A 444 1.57 -18.23 -28.90
CA TYR A 444 2.00 -17.65 -30.17
C TYR A 444 3.51 -17.75 -30.38
N MET A 445 4.31 -17.61 -29.32
CA MET A 445 5.75 -17.89 -29.40
C MET A 445 6.04 -19.36 -29.75
N THR A 446 5.24 -20.30 -29.25
CA THR A 446 5.34 -21.73 -29.60
C THR A 446 5.03 -21.97 -31.09
N ILE A 447 4.08 -21.24 -31.67
CA ILE A 447 3.81 -21.28 -33.12
C ILE A 447 5.04 -20.84 -33.91
N GLY A 448 5.73 -19.79 -33.46
CA GLY A 448 6.99 -19.34 -34.07
C GLY A 448 8.09 -20.41 -34.07
N VAL A 449 8.18 -21.20 -32.98
CA VAL A 449 9.09 -22.36 -32.93
C VAL A 449 8.67 -23.43 -33.94
N GLN A 450 7.40 -23.81 -33.97
CA GLN A 450 6.92 -24.83 -34.90
C GLN A 450 7.12 -24.39 -36.36
N LEU A 451 6.89 -23.12 -36.68
CA LEU A 451 7.18 -22.54 -37.99
C LEU A 451 8.66 -22.67 -38.33
N ALA A 452 9.55 -22.27 -37.42
CA ALA A 452 10.99 -22.39 -37.62
C ALA A 452 11.44 -23.83 -37.86
N MET A 453 10.87 -24.79 -37.12
CA MET A 453 11.15 -26.21 -37.27
C MET A 453 10.74 -26.76 -38.64
N LYS A 454 9.65 -26.25 -39.23
CA LYS A 454 9.21 -26.63 -40.59
C LYS A 454 10.07 -26.02 -41.69
N LEU A 455 10.61 -24.83 -41.45
CA LEU A 455 11.44 -24.12 -42.41
C LEU A 455 12.92 -24.53 -42.36
N ALA A 456 13.38 -25.05 -41.23
CA ALA A 456 14.77 -25.40 -40.99
C ALA A 456 15.28 -26.55 -41.88
N ALA A 457 16.59 -26.50 -42.17
CA ALA A 457 17.32 -27.63 -42.74
C ALA A 457 17.28 -28.85 -41.79
N THR A 458 17.24 -30.05 -42.36
CA THR A 458 17.18 -31.32 -41.60
C THR A 458 18.61 -31.88 -41.38
N PRO A 459 19.02 -32.28 -40.16
CA PRO A 459 18.27 -32.25 -38.90
C PRO A 459 18.21 -30.84 -38.26
N PRO A 460 17.15 -30.54 -37.50
CA PRO A 460 16.97 -29.23 -36.87
C PRO A 460 18.02 -28.97 -35.78
N ARG A 461 18.47 -27.70 -35.71
CA ARG A 461 19.36 -27.18 -34.67
C ARG A 461 18.56 -26.96 -33.36
N PRO A 462 19.23 -26.84 -32.20
CA PRO A 462 18.56 -26.46 -30.95
C PRO A 462 17.80 -25.13 -31.06
N ILE A 463 16.88 -24.90 -30.14
CA ILE A 463 16.26 -23.58 -29.92
C ILE A 463 16.86 -22.94 -28.66
N ALA A 464 16.93 -21.62 -28.65
CA ALA A 464 17.34 -20.83 -27.50
C ALA A 464 16.16 -19.98 -27.00
N ILE A 465 15.96 -19.95 -25.69
CA ILE A 465 14.94 -19.12 -25.03
C ILE A 465 15.65 -18.29 -23.98
N VAL A 466 15.67 -16.97 -24.14
CA VAL A 466 16.22 -16.04 -23.15
C VAL A 466 15.09 -15.60 -22.23
N GLY A 467 15.27 -15.86 -20.93
CA GLY A 467 14.23 -15.76 -19.90
C GLY A 467 13.63 -17.13 -19.59
N LEU A 468 13.85 -17.63 -18.37
CA LEU A 468 13.25 -18.89 -17.92
C LEU A 468 11.96 -18.64 -17.12
N GLY A 469 12.02 -17.72 -16.16
CA GLY A 469 10.96 -17.56 -15.16
C GLY A 469 10.66 -18.88 -14.44
N GLY A 470 9.39 -19.20 -14.24
CA GLY A 470 8.94 -20.50 -13.71
C GLY A 470 9.03 -21.65 -14.73
N GLY A 471 9.52 -21.39 -15.95
CA GLY A 471 9.73 -22.42 -16.98
C GLY A 471 8.46 -22.89 -17.70
N GLY A 472 7.37 -22.13 -17.64
CA GLY A 472 6.08 -22.47 -18.27
C GLY A 472 6.20 -22.65 -19.80
N LEU A 473 6.76 -21.65 -20.50
CA LEU A 473 7.01 -21.70 -21.94
C LEU A 473 7.91 -22.89 -22.33
N CYS A 474 9.02 -23.06 -21.61
CA CYS A 474 9.97 -24.16 -21.84
C CYS A 474 9.30 -25.53 -21.66
N THR A 475 8.49 -25.68 -20.61
CA THR A 475 7.76 -26.92 -20.32
C THR A 475 6.75 -27.22 -21.41
N PHE A 476 5.96 -26.23 -21.84
CA PHE A 476 4.96 -26.43 -22.89
C PHE A 476 5.61 -26.80 -24.22
N ILE A 477 6.65 -26.09 -24.66
CA ILE A 477 7.37 -26.41 -25.90
C ILE A 477 7.98 -27.82 -25.82
N ARG A 478 8.60 -28.19 -24.69
CA ARG A 478 9.20 -29.51 -24.51
C ARG A 478 8.18 -30.64 -24.64
N GLU A 479 7.01 -30.49 -24.03
CA GLU A 479 5.95 -31.51 -24.02
C GLU A 479 5.17 -31.53 -25.35
N CYS A 480 4.90 -30.36 -25.96
CA CYS A 480 4.14 -30.24 -27.21
C CYS A 480 4.98 -30.56 -28.45
N LEU A 481 6.19 -30.01 -28.55
CA LEU A 481 7.09 -30.15 -29.70
C LEU A 481 8.23 -31.11 -29.37
N GLN A 482 7.94 -32.41 -29.34
CA GLN A 482 8.85 -33.45 -28.82
C GLN A 482 10.18 -33.60 -29.58
N GLN A 483 10.27 -33.06 -30.79
CA GLN A 483 11.46 -33.02 -31.62
C GLN A 483 12.47 -31.91 -31.25
N THR A 484 12.14 -31.04 -30.29
CA THR A 484 12.96 -29.88 -29.92
C THR A 484 14.00 -30.21 -28.84
N ASN A 485 15.18 -29.58 -28.99
CA ASN A 485 16.20 -29.45 -27.96
C ASN A 485 16.28 -27.97 -27.56
N ILE A 486 16.11 -27.67 -26.28
CA ILE A 486 15.91 -26.33 -25.72
C ILE A 486 17.11 -25.97 -24.84
N ARG A 487 17.71 -24.81 -25.12
CA ARG A 487 18.64 -24.12 -24.22
C ARG A 487 17.92 -22.90 -23.66
N ALA A 488 17.49 -22.96 -22.41
CA ALA A 488 16.93 -21.81 -21.70
C ALA A 488 18.06 -21.02 -21.04
N ILE A 489 18.04 -19.69 -21.15
CA ILE A 489 19.04 -18.80 -20.59
C ILE A 489 18.38 -18.00 -19.48
N GLU A 490 18.91 -18.12 -18.27
CA GLU A 490 18.43 -17.46 -17.07
C GLU A 490 19.59 -16.74 -16.39
N ILE A 491 19.38 -15.50 -15.97
CA ILE A 491 20.45 -14.71 -15.33
C ILE A 491 20.59 -15.09 -13.86
N ASP A 492 19.53 -15.58 -13.24
CA ASP A 492 19.42 -15.82 -11.80
C ASP A 492 19.33 -17.32 -11.48
N GLU A 493 20.41 -17.87 -10.93
CA GLU A 493 20.51 -19.28 -10.52
C GLU A 493 19.37 -19.71 -9.57
N GLU A 494 18.89 -18.80 -8.74
CA GLU A 494 17.80 -19.09 -7.80
C GLU A 494 16.48 -19.35 -8.55
N ILE A 495 16.27 -18.70 -9.69
CA ILE A 495 15.07 -18.89 -10.52
C ILE A 495 15.06 -20.27 -11.18
N GLU A 496 16.20 -20.79 -11.61
CA GLU A 496 16.31 -22.19 -12.07
C GLU A 496 15.90 -23.17 -10.95
N GLN A 497 16.45 -22.98 -9.75
CA GLN A 497 16.13 -23.85 -8.60
C GLN A 497 14.64 -23.81 -8.27
N ILE A 498 14.04 -22.62 -8.30
CA ILE A 498 12.60 -22.44 -8.09
C ILE A 498 11.79 -23.15 -9.19
N ALA A 499 12.17 -22.98 -10.45
CA ALA A 499 11.48 -23.57 -11.59
C ALA A 499 11.47 -25.11 -11.50
N VAL A 500 12.61 -25.72 -11.15
CA VAL A 500 12.74 -27.16 -10.97
C VAL A 500 11.94 -27.65 -9.75
N LYS A 501 12.15 -27.03 -8.59
CA LYS A 501 11.61 -27.52 -7.31
C LYS A 501 10.12 -27.25 -7.15
N TYR A 502 9.65 -26.11 -7.62
CA TYR A 502 8.29 -25.63 -7.37
C TYR A 502 7.43 -25.51 -8.62
N PHE A 503 8.00 -25.33 -9.82
CA PHE A 503 7.21 -25.25 -11.06
C PHE A 503 7.32 -26.51 -11.94
N GLY A 504 8.00 -27.55 -11.46
CA GLY A 504 8.03 -28.85 -12.11
C GLY A 504 8.82 -28.88 -13.42
N LEU A 505 9.71 -27.91 -13.63
CA LEU A 505 10.64 -27.90 -14.75
C LEU A 505 11.49 -29.18 -14.73
N LYS A 506 11.53 -29.90 -15.85
CA LYS A 506 12.31 -31.13 -16.00
C LYS A 506 13.53 -30.88 -16.86
N LEU A 507 14.70 -30.96 -16.24
CA LEU A 507 15.98 -30.87 -16.94
C LEU A 507 16.40 -32.27 -17.41
N ASP A 508 16.80 -32.37 -18.68
CA ASP A 508 17.27 -33.59 -19.32
C ASP A 508 18.11 -33.26 -20.58
N GLU A 509 18.33 -34.24 -21.46
CA GLU A 509 19.06 -34.01 -22.70
C GLU A 509 18.34 -33.05 -23.66
N ARG A 510 17.01 -32.93 -23.54
CA ARG A 510 16.18 -32.08 -24.40
C ARG A 510 15.96 -30.69 -23.84
N LEU A 511 16.05 -30.48 -22.53
CA LEU A 511 15.91 -29.15 -21.92
C LEU A 511 16.99 -28.94 -20.88
N ARG A 512 17.83 -27.93 -21.14
CA ARG A 512 18.89 -27.50 -20.24
C ARG A 512 18.77 -26.01 -19.98
N VAL A 513 19.09 -25.61 -18.75
CA VAL A 513 19.22 -24.21 -18.36
C VAL A 513 20.71 -23.84 -18.39
N VAL A 514 20.99 -22.63 -18.87
CA VAL A 514 22.31 -22.01 -18.89
C VAL A 514 22.22 -20.75 -18.05
N ILE A 515 22.94 -20.71 -16.94
CA ILE A 515 23.02 -19.51 -16.09
C ILE A 515 23.98 -18.52 -16.72
N ASP A 516 23.43 -17.50 -17.38
CA ASP A 516 24.19 -16.46 -18.08
C ASP A 516 23.36 -15.19 -18.27
N ASP A 517 24.04 -14.06 -18.42
CA ASP A 517 23.40 -12.84 -18.89
C ASP A 517 23.01 -13.04 -20.37
N GLY A 518 21.74 -12.78 -20.69
CA GLY A 518 21.21 -13.04 -22.03
C GLY A 518 21.94 -12.26 -23.13
N VAL A 519 22.33 -11.01 -22.88
CA VAL A 519 23.04 -10.19 -23.89
C VAL A 519 24.45 -10.71 -24.10
N ARG A 520 25.16 -11.04 -23.01
CA ARG A 520 26.50 -11.66 -23.06
C ARG A 520 26.49 -13.02 -23.75
N PHE A 521 25.46 -13.82 -23.49
CA PHE A 521 25.26 -15.12 -24.11
C PHE A 521 25.14 -14.99 -25.64
N LEU A 522 24.35 -14.02 -26.12
CA LEU A 522 24.17 -13.77 -27.54
C LEU A 522 25.50 -13.43 -28.22
N GLU A 523 26.30 -12.53 -27.64
CA GLU A 523 27.62 -12.15 -28.17
C GLU A 523 28.58 -13.34 -28.21
N THR A 524 28.61 -14.13 -27.13
CA THR A 524 29.51 -15.28 -26.99
C THR A 524 29.19 -16.36 -28.03
N GLU A 525 27.93 -16.75 -28.15
CA GLU A 525 27.50 -17.79 -29.10
C GLU A 525 27.59 -17.29 -30.55
N ALA A 526 27.30 -16.00 -30.80
CA ALA A 526 27.46 -15.38 -32.11
C ALA A 526 28.94 -15.38 -32.54
N THR A 527 29.88 -15.13 -31.61
CA THR A 527 31.32 -15.18 -31.86
C THR A 527 31.81 -16.60 -32.13
N ARG A 528 31.25 -17.59 -31.43
CA ARG A 528 31.52 -19.02 -31.65
C ARG A 528 30.96 -19.56 -32.97
N GLY A 529 30.04 -18.84 -33.60
CA GLY A 529 29.36 -19.29 -34.81
C GLY A 529 28.27 -20.33 -34.52
N THR A 530 27.73 -20.36 -33.30
CA THR A 530 26.57 -21.19 -32.97
C THR A 530 25.38 -20.75 -33.81
N GLN A 531 24.50 -21.71 -34.08
CA GLN A 531 23.35 -21.56 -34.96
C GLN A 531 22.13 -22.21 -34.29
N TYR A 532 20.99 -21.53 -34.30
CA TYR A 532 19.74 -21.97 -33.68
C TYR A 532 18.60 -22.02 -34.70
N THR A 533 17.68 -22.98 -34.54
CA THR A 533 16.47 -23.04 -35.36
C THR A 533 15.53 -21.89 -35.01
N ALA A 534 15.36 -21.64 -33.71
CA ALA A 534 14.61 -20.49 -33.19
C ALA A 534 15.35 -19.86 -32.01
N LEU A 535 15.27 -18.53 -31.91
CA LEU A 535 15.73 -17.76 -30.76
C LEU A 535 14.56 -16.93 -30.24
N LEU A 536 14.21 -17.10 -28.97
CA LEU A 536 13.06 -16.47 -28.33
C LEU A 536 13.55 -15.53 -27.23
N PHE A 537 13.05 -14.29 -27.20
CA PHE A 537 13.18 -13.40 -26.05
C PHE A 537 11.86 -13.33 -25.29
N ASP A 538 11.88 -13.80 -24.05
CA ASP A 538 10.81 -13.72 -23.07
C ASP A 538 11.36 -13.20 -21.73
N VAL A 539 12.02 -12.04 -21.79
CA VAL A 539 12.71 -11.43 -20.64
C VAL A 539 11.90 -10.26 -20.11
N ASP A 540 11.48 -10.33 -18.85
CA ASP A 540 10.79 -9.20 -18.21
C ASP A 540 11.78 -8.13 -17.73
N SER A 541 11.39 -6.85 -17.80
CA SER A 541 12.14 -5.73 -17.24
C SER A 541 11.67 -5.48 -15.81
N LYS A 542 12.60 -5.62 -14.86
CA LYS A 542 12.34 -5.39 -13.44
C LYS A 542 12.13 -3.92 -13.07
N ASP A 543 12.30 -2.99 -14.01
CA ASP A 543 12.10 -1.54 -13.79
C ASP A 543 10.75 -1.06 -14.37
N PRO A 544 9.75 -0.79 -13.51
CA PRO A 544 8.43 -0.33 -13.94
C PRO A 544 8.41 1.13 -14.42
N THR A 545 9.51 1.88 -14.28
CA THR A 545 9.58 3.32 -14.64
C THR A 545 9.97 3.56 -16.10
N VAL A 546 10.57 2.56 -16.74
CA VAL A 546 10.89 2.60 -18.16
C VAL A 546 9.61 2.23 -18.91
N GLY A 547 9.08 3.10 -19.78
CA GLY A 547 7.83 2.86 -20.53
C GLY A 547 7.83 1.66 -21.51
N MET A 548 8.80 0.76 -21.36
CA MET A 548 9.00 -0.51 -22.03
C MET A 548 9.27 -1.57 -20.95
N SER A 549 8.41 -2.59 -20.86
CA SER A 549 8.47 -3.58 -19.79
C SER A 549 9.07 -4.91 -20.24
N CYS A 550 9.08 -5.24 -21.53
CA CYS A 550 9.65 -6.50 -22.02
C CYS A 550 10.07 -6.34 -23.48
N PRO A 551 11.33 -6.61 -23.87
CA PRO A 551 12.50 -6.88 -23.02
C PRO A 551 13.19 -5.59 -22.52
N PRO A 552 14.19 -5.69 -21.61
CA PRO A 552 15.08 -4.57 -21.29
C PRO A 552 15.76 -3.99 -22.54
N ALA A 553 16.01 -2.68 -22.54
CA ALA A 553 16.52 -1.95 -23.72
C ALA A 553 17.80 -2.57 -24.33
N ALA A 554 18.69 -3.13 -23.51
CA ALA A 554 19.93 -3.77 -23.95
C ALA A 554 19.70 -4.94 -24.95
N PHE A 555 18.55 -5.61 -24.90
CA PHE A 555 18.20 -6.67 -25.86
C PHE A 555 17.76 -6.14 -27.23
N LEU A 556 17.43 -4.86 -27.33
CA LEU A 556 16.96 -4.20 -28.55
C LEU A 556 18.02 -3.28 -29.17
N GLU A 557 19.19 -3.16 -28.53
CA GLU A 557 20.32 -2.44 -29.09
C GLU A 557 20.81 -3.10 -30.40
N PRO A 558 21.38 -2.32 -31.34
CA PRO A 558 21.79 -2.81 -32.66
C PRO A 558 22.66 -4.06 -32.62
N ASP A 559 23.63 -4.12 -31.68
CA ASP A 559 24.55 -5.26 -31.56
C ASP A 559 23.84 -6.53 -31.07
N ALA A 560 22.90 -6.41 -30.13
CA ALA A 560 22.11 -7.53 -29.63
C ALA A 560 21.22 -8.10 -30.74
N LEU A 561 20.54 -7.24 -31.50
CA LEU A 561 19.72 -7.64 -32.65
C LEU A 561 20.56 -8.25 -33.78
N ALA A 562 21.75 -7.69 -34.06
CA ALA A 562 22.68 -8.24 -35.04
C ALA A 562 23.19 -9.64 -34.63
N ASN A 563 23.49 -9.84 -33.34
CA ASN A 563 23.85 -11.15 -32.80
C ASN A 563 22.68 -12.13 -32.89
N ALA A 564 21.45 -11.70 -32.56
CA ALA A 564 20.24 -12.52 -32.71
C ALA A 564 20.04 -12.98 -34.16
N ARG A 565 20.18 -12.07 -35.13
CA ARG A 565 20.14 -12.40 -36.57
C ARG A 565 21.22 -13.39 -36.97
N LYS A 566 22.46 -13.17 -36.53
CA LYS A 566 23.58 -14.08 -36.81
C LYS A 566 23.29 -15.49 -36.27
N LEU A 567 22.73 -15.59 -35.07
CA LEU A 567 22.43 -16.86 -34.40
C LEU A 567 21.31 -17.66 -35.07
N VAL A 568 20.27 -17.02 -35.62
CA VAL A 568 19.21 -17.75 -36.33
C VAL A 568 19.58 -18.07 -37.79
N GLY A 569 20.48 -17.27 -38.38
CA GLY A 569 20.92 -17.43 -39.77
C GLY A 569 19.82 -17.10 -40.78
N THR A 570 19.95 -17.60 -42.01
CA THR A 570 18.96 -17.36 -43.08
C THR A 570 17.68 -18.17 -42.92
N ASP A 571 17.77 -19.33 -42.27
CA ASP A 571 16.67 -20.30 -42.26
C ASP A 571 15.89 -20.33 -40.94
N GLY A 572 16.45 -19.75 -39.88
CA GLY A 572 15.84 -19.70 -38.55
C GLY A 572 14.91 -18.51 -38.34
N ILE A 573 14.27 -18.49 -37.17
CA ILE A 573 13.35 -17.41 -36.78
C ILE A 573 13.73 -16.85 -35.42
N PHE A 574 13.82 -15.53 -35.34
CA PHE A 574 13.85 -14.79 -34.08
C PHE A 574 12.42 -14.42 -33.67
N VAL A 575 12.05 -14.72 -32.43
CA VAL A 575 10.73 -14.42 -31.87
C VAL A 575 10.89 -13.52 -30.65
N LEU A 576 10.17 -12.41 -30.63
CA LEU A 576 10.26 -11.41 -29.57
C LEU A 576 8.88 -11.17 -28.96
N ASN A 577 8.78 -11.32 -27.64
CA ASN A 577 7.68 -10.79 -26.86
C ASN A 577 7.95 -9.31 -26.57
N LEU A 578 7.10 -8.40 -27.07
CA LEU A 578 7.22 -6.95 -26.80
C LEU A 578 6.05 -6.45 -25.96
N VAL A 579 6.35 -5.88 -24.80
CA VAL A 579 5.38 -5.12 -23.98
C VAL A 579 5.83 -3.67 -23.94
N CYS A 580 5.17 -2.82 -24.72
CA CYS A 580 5.48 -1.40 -24.81
C CYS A 580 4.20 -0.57 -24.84
N ARG A 581 4.06 0.36 -23.87
CA ARG A 581 2.91 1.27 -23.77
C ARG A 581 3.17 2.64 -24.42
N ASN A 582 4.40 2.88 -24.88
CA ASN A 582 4.81 4.11 -25.53
C ASN A 582 4.92 3.88 -27.05
N ASP A 583 4.04 4.52 -27.82
CA ASP A 583 3.98 4.32 -29.27
C ASP A 583 5.28 4.70 -29.99
N GLY A 584 5.98 5.76 -29.54
CA GLY A 584 7.25 6.18 -30.13
C GLY A 584 8.39 5.19 -29.89
N LEU A 585 8.45 4.60 -28.69
CA LEU A 585 9.40 3.52 -28.39
C LEU A 585 9.07 2.27 -29.21
N ARG A 586 7.79 1.91 -29.33
CA ARG A 586 7.34 0.80 -30.17
C ARG A 586 7.76 1.00 -31.64
N GLU A 587 7.52 2.17 -32.21
CA GLU A 587 7.93 2.49 -33.60
C GLU A 587 9.45 2.40 -33.79
N THR A 588 10.22 2.82 -32.79
CA THR A 588 11.68 2.71 -32.78
C THR A 588 12.11 1.25 -32.81
N THR A 589 11.52 0.40 -31.96
CA THR A 589 11.79 -1.05 -31.93
C THR A 589 11.43 -1.71 -33.26
N VAL A 590 10.25 -1.43 -33.80
CA VAL A 590 9.82 -1.98 -35.11
C VAL A 590 10.79 -1.57 -36.22
N SER A 591 11.26 -0.32 -36.20
CA SER A 591 12.26 0.18 -37.16
C SER A 591 13.60 -0.53 -37.01
N ALA A 592 14.04 -0.82 -35.79
CA ALA A 592 15.27 -1.56 -35.53
C ALA A 592 15.18 -3.01 -36.03
N LEU A 593 14.04 -3.69 -35.79
CA LEU A 593 13.78 -5.03 -36.30
C LEU A 593 13.80 -5.06 -37.83
N LYS A 594 13.10 -4.12 -38.50
CA LYS A 594 13.05 -4.02 -39.97
C LYS A 594 14.39 -3.64 -40.62
N ARG A 595 15.29 -2.96 -39.90
CA ARG A 595 16.67 -2.71 -40.36
C ARG A 595 17.55 -3.95 -40.22
N THR A 596 17.25 -4.79 -39.24
CA THR A 596 18.06 -5.97 -38.92
C THR A 596 17.66 -7.15 -39.79
N PHE A 597 16.38 -7.51 -39.82
CA PHE A 597 15.83 -8.68 -40.51
C PHE A 597 15.09 -8.28 -41.80
N ARG A 598 15.16 -9.14 -42.81
CA ARG A 598 14.53 -8.90 -44.11
C ARG A 598 13.01 -8.96 -44.04
N TYR A 599 12.47 -9.89 -43.26
CA TYR A 599 11.03 -10.10 -43.10
C TYR A 599 10.66 -10.05 -41.62
N VAL A 600 9.68 -9.20 -41.30
CA VAL A 600 9.21 -8.97 -39.93
C VAL A 600 7.69 -8.98 -39.96
N LEU A 601 7.10 -9.81 -39.10
CA LEU A 601 5.66 -9.93 -38.90
C LEU A 601 5.35 -9.70 -37.41
N SER A 602 4.20 -9.13 -37.09
CA SER A 602 3.73 -9.10 -35.70
C SER A 602 2.30 -9.63 -35.52
N TYR A 603 2.04 -10.17 -34.34
CA TYR A 603 0.73 -10.51 -33.84
C TYR A 603 0.46 -9.76 -32.54
N LYS A 604 -0.53 -8.88 -32.54
CA LYS A 604 -0.92 -8.10 -31.36
C LYS A 604 -2.07 -8.80 -30.67
N LEU A 605 -1.91 -9.16 -29.39
CA LEU A 605 -2.97 -9.75 -28.60
C LEU A 605 -4.03 -8.68 -28.31
N GLU A 606 -5.32 -9.02 -28.44
CA GLU A 606 -6.42 -8.07 -28.21
C GLU A 606 -6.65 -7.80 -26.72
N GLU A 607 -6.53 -8.84 -25.89
CA GLU A 607 -6.80 -8.80 -24.46
C GLU A 607 -5.55 -8.49 -23.61
N ASP A 608 -4.37 -8.43 -24.22
CA ASP A 608 -3.08 -8.24 -23.55
C ASP A 608 -2.25 -7.12 -24.20
N VAL A 609 -1.35 -6.50 -23.45
CA VAL A 609 -0.47 -5.43 -23.96
C VAL A 609 0.66 -6.01 -24.85
N ASN A 610 0.82 -7.34 -24.83
CA ASN A 610 1.85 -8.07 -25.54
C ASN A 610 1.64 -8.06 -27.07
N GLU A 611 2.73 -7.83 -27.79
CA GLU A 611 2.83 -8.02 -29.24
C GLU A 611 3.99 -8.97 -29.54
N VAL A 612 3.70 -10.09 -30.22
CA VAL A 612 4.70 -11.08 -30.58
C VAL A 612 5.22 -10.77 -31.99
N PHE A 613 6.52 -10.56 -32.12
CA PHE A 613 7.19 -10.35 -33.40
C PHE A 613 7.89 -11.63 -33.86
N TYR A 614 7.77 -11.93 -35.15
CA TYR A 614 8.50 -12.98 -35.84
C TYR A 614 9.42 -12.31 -36.86
N CYS A 615 10.72 -12.60 -36.80
CA CYS A 615 11.73 -11.97 -37.64
C CYS A 615 12.63 -13.03 -38.29
N THR A 616 12.86 -12.92 -39.59
CA THR A 616 13.63 -13.91 -40.35
C THR A 616 14.19 -13.33 -41.65
N ASP A 617 15.19 -14.01 -42.21
CA ASP A 617 15.72 -13.75 -43.54
C ASP A 617 15.30 -14.83 -44.56
N ASN A 618 14.45 -15.78 -44.15
CA ASN A 618 14.05 -16.91 -44.98
C ASN A 618 13.14 -16.46 -46.13
N GLU A 619 13.59 -16.67 -47.37
CA GLU A 619 12.86 -16.24 -48.57
C GLU A 619 11.54 -16.98 -48.79
N ARG A 620 11.26 -18.07 -48.06
CA ARG A 620 9.94 -18.70 -48.06
C ARG A 620 8.87 -17.84 -47.40
N LEU A 621 9.24 -16.81 -46.66
CA LEU A 621 8.35 -15.89 -45.94
C LEU A 621 8.46 -14.46 -46.50
N HIS A 622 8.41 -14.32 -47.83
CA HIS A 622 8.71 -13.07 -48.52
C HIS A 622 7.52 -12.12 -48.71
N ASP A 623 6.30 -12.61 -48.49
CA ASP A 623 5.08 -11.83 -48.67
C ASP A 623 3.99 -12.21 -47.66
N ALA A 624 2.90 -11.44 -47.66
CA ALA A 624 1.75 -11.65 -46.78
C ALA A 624 1.17 -13.07 -46.87
N THR A 625 0.99 -13.57 -48.09
CA THR A 625 0.36 -14.86 -48.37
C THR A 625 1.18 -16.00 -47.80
N SER A 626 2.50 -15.99 -48.03
CA SER A 626 3.41 -17.01 -47.53
C SER A 626 3.49 -17.03 -46.01
N TRP A 627 3.49 -15.86 -45.35
CA TRP A 627 3.38 -15.79 -43.88
C TRP A 627 2.09 -16.41 -43.37
N GLN A 628 0.94 -16.03 -43.93
CA GLN A 628 -0.37 -16.53 -43.50
C GLN A 628 -0.49 -18.04 -43.68
N GLU A 629 -0.05 -18.58 -44.82
CA GLU A 629 -0.09 -20.02 -45.09
C GLU A 629 0.76 -20.81 -44.09
N HIS A 630 2.04 -20.46 -43.96
CA HIS A 630 2.96 -21.23 -43.11
C HIS A 630 2.64 -21.09 -41.62
N LEU A 631 2.19 -19.92 -41.15
CA LEU A 631 1.77 -19.75 -39.76
C LEU A 631 0.47 -20.47 -39.45
N ARG A 632 -0.49 -20.46 -40.39
CA ARG A 632 -1.74 -21.24 -40.23
C ARG A 632 -1.43 -22.72 -40.08
N GLU A 633 -0.55 -23.25 -40.92
CA GLU A 633 -0.14 -24.64 -40.80
C GLU A 633 0.61 -24.93 -39.49
N ALA A 634 1.52 -24.05 -39.07
CA ALA A 634 2.25 -24.20 -37.82
C ALA A 634 1.30 -24.17 -36.61
N ALA A 635 0.30 -23.29 -36.61
CA ALA A 635 -0.73 -23.22 -35.57
C ALA A 635 -1.61 -24.48 -35.54
N ASP A 636 -2.01 -24.99 -36.70
CA ASP A 636 -2.78 -26.24 -36.81
C ASP A 636 -1.96 -27.45 -36.31
N ASP A 637 -0.66 -27.49 -36.62
CA ASP A 637 0.26 -28.51 -36.09
C ASP A 637 0.36 -28.44 -34.56
N VAL A 638 0.47 -27.24 -33.97
CA VAL A 638 0.47 -27.04 -32.51
C VAL A 638 -0.84 -27.54 -31.90
N ASN A 639 -2.01 -27.22 -32.49
CA ASN A 639 -3.30 -27.73 -32.05
C ASN A 639 -3.33 -29.27 -32.04
N LYS A 640 -2.90 -29.90 -33.15
CA LYS A 640 -2.86 -31.37 -33.29
C LYS A 640 -1.91 -32.02 -32.28
N LEU A 641 -0.71 -31.46 -32.11
CA LEU A 641 0.30 -31.97 -31.18
C LEU A 641 -0.15 -31.82 -29.73
N ALA A 642 -0.66 -30.65 -29.34
CA ALA A 642 -1.17 -30.44 -27.99
C ALA A 642 -2.32 -31.41 -27.64
N LYS A 643 -3.21 -31.70 -28.60
CA LYS A 643 -4.27 -32.70 -28.43
C LYS A 643 -3.72 -34.12 -28.32
N LYS A 644 -2.77 -34.49 -29.18
CA LYS A 644 -2.09 -35.79 -29.17
C LYS A 644 -1.40 -36.06 -27.83
N GLU A 645 -0.68 -35.06 -27.31
CA GLU A 645 0.06 -35.12 -26.05
C GLU A 645 -0.82 -34.81 -24.82
N LYS A 646 -2.13 -34.62 -25.01
CA LYS A 646 -3.14 -34.39 -23.95
C LYS A 646 -2.83 -33.17 -23.08
N LEU A 647 -2.26 -32.14 -23.69
CA LEU A 647 -1.99 -30.83 -23.07
C LEU A 647 -3.23 -29.94 -23.04
N THR A 648 -4.22 -30.20 -23.89
CA THR A 648 -5.50 -29.50 -23.86
C THR A 648 -6.68 -30.47 -23.82
N ARG A 649 -7.79 -30.00 -23.25
CA ARG A 649 -9.11 -30.65 -23.36
C ARG A 649 -10.02 -29.91 -24.34
N GLU A 650 -9.65 -28.68 -24.71
CA GLU A 650 -10.39 -27.88 -25.66
C GLU A 650 -10.26 -28.49 -27.07
N PRO A 651 -11.25 -28.27 -27.96
CA PRO A 651 -11.19 -28.74 -29.34
C PRO A 651 -9.96 -28.21 -30.08
N GLU A 652 -9.64 -26.93 -29.85
CA GLU A 652 -8.52 -26.19 -30.43
C GLU A 652 -7.96 -25.23 -29.34
N LEU A 653 -6.63 -25.07 -29.28
CA LEU A 653 -5.99 -24.05 -28.42
C LEU A 653 -5.93 -22.69 -29.11
N ILE A 654 -5.85 -22.69 -30.44
CA ILE A 654 -5.72 -21.52 -31.28
C ILE A 654 -6.87 -21.55 -32.28
N ASP A 655 -7.71 -20.51 -32.31
CA ASP A 655 -8.63 -20.29 -33.41
C ASP A 655 -7.81 -19.85 -34.63
N LEU A 656 -7.75 -20.73 -35.63
CA LEU A 656 -6.92 -20.51 -36.82
C LEU A 656 -7.40 -19.31 -37.66
N SER A 657 -8.71 -19.03 -37.65
CA SER A 657 -9.28 -17.94 -38.45
C SER A 657 -8.95 -16.60 -37.82
N ASP A 658 -9.18 -16.48 -36.51
CA ASP A 658 -8.90 -15.26 -35.76
C ASP A 658 -7.40 -14.98 -35.72
N PHE A 659 -6.58 -16.02 -35.53
CA PHE A 659 -5.12 -15.88 -35.52
C PHE A 659 -4.59 -15.29 -36.83
N VAL A 660 -4.97 -15.85 -37.98
CA VAL A 660 -4.47 -15.41 -39.29
C VAL A 660 -4.97 -14.01 -39.65
N ASN A 661 -6.22 -13.68 -39.31
CA ASN A 661 -6.82 -12.37 -39.61
C ASN A 661 -6.21 -11.22 -38.80
N ALA A 662 -5.70 -11.51 -37.59
CA ALA A 662 -5.09 -10.50 -36.72
C ALA A 662 -3.57 -10.28 -36.96
N LEU A 663 -2.95 -11.00 -37.90
CA LEU A 663 -1.55 -10.82 -38.28
C LEU A 663 -1.31 -9.47 -38.99
N LYS A 664 -0.23 -8.79 -38.61
CA LYS A 664 0.23 -7.53 -39.22
C LYS A 664 1.58 -7.73 -39.90
N ILE A 665 1.54 -7.74 -41.24
CA ILE A 665 2.68 -7.97 -42.14
C ILE A 665 3.37 -6.65 -42.49
#